data_AF-A0A385SXA2-F1
#
_entry.id   AF-A0A385SXA2-F1
#
_cell.length_a   1.000
_cell.length_b   1.000
_cell.length_c   1.000
_cell.angle_alpha   90.00
_cell.angle_beta   90.00
_cell.angle_gamma   90.00
#
_symmetry.space_group_name_H-M   'P 1'
#
loop_
_entity.id
_entity.type
_entity.pdbx_description
1 polymer ?
#
loop_
_entity_poly.entity_id
_entity_poly.type
_entity_poly.pdbx_seq_one_letter_code
_entity_poly.pdbx_strand_id
1 'polypeptide(L)'
;MHDTKNTYKTTCSYCGVGCGIVVKKGRHDNLTLEGDKDHPVNRGMLCSKGMNLHHAMHDQRDRLLYPEMRKSRHHPMERVSWDTAMQRAAAVFSSLIKTYGPNSVGFYVSGQCLTEEYYVANKLVKGFLGTNNIDTNSRLCMSSAVAGYTNMLGEDAVPVSYADVELADCFLIAGANPAWCHPILFRRIEAHKQANPDVKLIIVDPRKTQTCANADLHLQLLPGTDIYLYNAIARVLIENGDVDYDFINQHTEGFEEYRASVFQYTVAEAARHCDVKESDIRLAASYIAASKGFLTLWAMGLNQSVIGVKKNFSLISLNLITGHIGKPGSGPFSLTGQPNAMGGREVGGLATMLAAHRTIANPQHRKEVAEFWGVDSISDKPGYTATQMIEALERGDLKAVWIICTNPLVSLPDLKRAEAALKNARFVVVQDISRLSDTVAYADLILPAAGHFEKEGTMTNSERRISHLRKIVDPPGEARPDSEILCTFAKAMGFHGFDFASPAEIFAEHARLTQGTNIDISGLSYERLQTEGTLQWPVPDETHGGTARLFTDHRFYTPSKKAKFFTLDAPQNLSDPPTATHPLILTSGRIRDQWHTMTKTGKVNRLRQHIDKPFLEIHPFDAAARNIREGDPVVIKNEHGEARVCAKITEEIKPGVVFMPMHWGKRMTNDLARANNVTSSRVDPISKEPDFKFSAVEVYAYRRPAEKILVVGAGAAAYRFICTYRSLNVEDEITVISKEKYPFYNRVLLPEYVNEHLPWERLQKFQDGEFEALNVRLQLENEIVAINRKEKFAVDRFGERHAYDKLILATGTRAHVPNDAPVKLPGVFTMRTRPDADRLKAHLKPKGHVLIVGGGLLGLELAVSLREIDISVSILQLSSRLMERQVDQIAGELLLEFIEESGIVVYMNDQVQSVLFDEATEMLVPQLRSGKEVHVNAIVYAVGTRPNIEFAQEAGIESGRGIIVNDYLQTSDPDIFAIGEIAEHRGKTLGITSAAEKQADVLARFLYGDAQSEYDGAVPMNILKLSGLDLCSIGLSDIPANEKDYDEILFIDKSMRYYKKCIIKDDRLVGAILIGDKSEFAEFKSLIENGTELSERRMQLLRSGKAVEPVLGKLVCSCNQVGAGNLEALIRGGCTSLGDLCKQSGAGLGCGSCKPEIAQMLKTAKVSA
;
A
#
# COMPACT_ATOMS: atom_id res chain seq x y z
N MET A 1 9.58 36.59 9.34
CA MET A 1 10.78 36.09 10.07
C MET A 1 10.56 34.60 10.30
N HIS A 2 11.26 33.75 9.54
CA HIS A 2 11.13 32.29 9.68
C HIS A 2 11.91 31.83 10.91
N ASP A 3 11.20 31.17 11.83
CA ASP A 3 11.76 30.61 13.05
C ASP A 3 12.64 29.41 12.70
N THR A 4 13.95 29.62 12.58
CA THR A 4 14.95 28.60 12.23
C THR A 4 15.12 27.53 13.31
N LYS A 5 14.55 27.72 14.50
CA LYS A 5 14.70 26.78 15.64
C LYS A 5 14.01 25.42 15.47
N ASN A 6 13.07 25.28 14.53
CA ASN A 6 12.28 24.04 14.34
C ASN A 6 12.45 23.39 12.96
N THR A 7 13.58 23.61 12.30
CA THR A 7 13.87 23.06 10.96
C THR A 7 15.05 22.08 11.02
N TYR A 8 14.86 20.87 10.48
CA TYR A 8 15.84 19.78 10.56
C TYR A 8 16.17 19.23 9.18
N LYS A 9 17.48 19.16 8.84
CA LYS A 9 17.97 18.44 7.66
C LYS A 9 18.22 16.97 8.02
N THR A 10 17.69 16.06 7.21
CA THR A 10 17.83 14.60 7.38
C THR A 10 17.64 13.90 6.03
N THR A 11 17.51 12.58 5.98
CA THR A 11 17.40 11.80 4.73
C THR A 11 16.15 10.93 4.66
N CYS A 12 15.68 10.65 3.45
CA CYS A 12 14.54 9.76 3.19
C CYS A 12 14.89 8.29 3.48
N SER A 13 13.99 7.57 4.14
CA SER A 13 14.17 6.18 4.58
C SER A 13 13.50 5.11 3.69
N TYR A 14 13.31 5.40 2.39
CA TYR A 14 12.72 4.46 1.44
C TYR A 14 13.77 3.79 0.54
N CYS A 15 13.95 4.20 -0.71
CA CYS A 15 14.89 3.54 -1.62
C CYS A 15 16.36 3.89 -1.30
N GLY A 16 17.30 3.07 -1.78
CA GLY A 16 18.75 3.28 -1.67
C GLY A 16 19.32 4.49 -2.41
N VAL A 17 18.48 5.47 -2.80
CA VAL A 17 18.93 6.73 -3.41
C VAL A 17 19.56 7.66 -2.36
N GLY A 18 18.96 7.76 -1.16
CA GLY A 18 19.44 8.68 -0.11
C GLY A 18 19.09 10.15 -0.39
N CYS A 19 17.82 10.46 -0.67
CA CYS A 19 17.38 11.84 -0.90
C CYS A 19 17.41 12.65 0.41
N GLY A 20 17.99 13.85 0.39
CA GLY A 20 17.94 14.79 1.51
C GLY A 20 16.59 15.48 1.61
N ILE A 21 16.13 15.66 2.84
CA ILE A 21 14.85 16.29 3.19
C ILE A 21 15.03 17.33 4.28
N VAL A 22 14.17 18.35 4.23
CA VAL A 22 14.01 19.36 5.26
C VAL A 22 12.67 19.12 5.92
N VAL A 23 12.68 18.87 7.23
CA VAL A 23 11.48 18.66 8.03
C VAL A 23 11.29 19.87 8.93
N LYS A 24 10.10 20.47 8.91
CA LYS A 24 9.73 21.57 9.81
C LYS A 24 8.73 21.05 10.83
N LYS A 25 9.06 21.26 12.11
CA LYS A 25 8.23 20.86 13.24
C LYS A 25 7.33 22.03 13.67
N GLY A 26 6.03 21.87 13.47
CA GLY A 26 4.99 22.82 13.87
C GLY A 26 4.53 22.64 15.32
N ARG A 27 3.38 23.23 15.65
CA ARG A 27 2.70 22.99 16.94
C ARG A 27 2.11 21.58 16.97
N HIS A 28 2.00 20.99 18.16
CA HIS A 28 1.46 19.64 18.38
C HIS A 28 2.20 18.54 17.60
N ASP A 29 3.53 18.66 17.45
CA ASP A 29 4.37 17.72 16.69
C ASP A 29 3.97 17.53 15.21
N ASN A 30 3.13 18.40 14.64
CA ASN A 30 2.79 18.39 13.23
C ASN A 30 4.04 18.60 12.38
N LEU A 31 4.35 17.65 11.50
CA LEU A 31 5.52 17.70 10.63
C LEU A 31 5.11 18.09 9.22
N THR A 32 5.85 19.04 8.63
CA THR A 32 5.83 19.28 7.19
C THR A 32 7.19 18.92 6.60
N LEU A 33 7.22 18.54 5.33
CA LEU A 33 8.41 18.01 4.69
C LEU A 33 8.56 18.55 3.27
N GLU A 34 9.77 18.99 2.94
CA GLU A 34 10.19 19.34 1.57
C GLU A 34 11.56 18.72 1.26
N GLY A 35 11.95 18.71 -0.02
CA GLY A 35 13.28 18.24 -0.41
C GLY A 35 14.35 19.26 -0.08
N ASP A 36 15.51 18.80 0.42
CA ASP A 36 16.65 19.68 0.64
C ASP A 36 17.29 20.09 -0.69
N LYS A 37 17.19 21.38 -1.00
CA LYS A 37 17.71 21.98 -2.25
C LYS A 37 19.23 21.90 -2.34
N ASP A 38 19.91 21.88 -1.20
CA ASP A 38 21.38 21.86 -1.13
C ASP A 38 21.94 20.43 -1.15
N HIS A 39 21.08 19.42 -0.98
CA HIS A 39 21.55 18.04 -0.88
C HIS A 39 22.00 17.49 -2.24
N PRO A 40 23.23 16.94 -2.36
CA PRO A 40 23.86 16.64 -3.65
C PRO A 40 23.13 15.56 -4.47
N VAL A 41 22.44 14.66 -3.78
CA VAL A 41 21.74 13.52 -4.41
C VAL A 41 20.52 13.97 -5.20
N ASN A 42 19.62 14.72 -4.56
CA ASN A 42 18.27 14.99 -5.07
C ASN A 42 18.02 16.46 -5.42
N ARG A 43 18.86 17.40 -4.97
CA ARG A 43 18.76 18.83 -5.32
C ARG A 43 17.34 19.40 -5.14
N GLY A 44 16.70 19.07 -4.02
CA GLY A 44 15.33 19.49 -3.69
C GLY A 44 14.21 18.61 -4.26
N MET A 45 14.49 17.66 -5.15
CA MET A 45 13.47 16.77 -5.72
C MET A 45 13.07 15.65 -4.74
N LEU A 46 11.80 15.26 -4.75
CA LEU A 46 11.31 14.08 -4.02
C LEU A 46 10.30 13.29 -4.85
N CYS A 47 10.30 11.96 -4.67
CA CYS A 47 9.27 11.10 -5.25
C CYS A 47 7.97 11.14 -4.40
N SER A 48 6.88 10.57 -4.91
CA SER A 48 5.58 10.50 -4.19
C SER A 48 5.72 9.97 -2.76
N LYS A 49 6.48 8.90 -2.57
CA LYS A 49 6.77 8.31 -1.25
C LYS A 49 7.53 9.30 -0.35
N GLY A 50 8.58 9.93 -0.87
CA GLY A 50 9.40 10.88 -0.11
C GLY A 50 8.62 12.10 0.37
N MET A 51 7.76 12.67 -0.47
CA MET A 51 6.93 13.83 -0.10
C MET A 51 5.91 13.50 1.00
N ASN A 52 5.40 12.27 1.04
CA ASN A 52 4.40 11.82 2.01
C ASN A 52 5.01 11.02 3.19
N LEU A 53 6.34 11.05 3.37
CA LEU A 53 7.02 10.28 4.42
C LEU A 53 6.55 10.68 5.83
N HIS A 54 6.30 11.96 6.06
CA HIS A 54 5.83 12.48 7.35
C HIS A 54 4.45 11.92 7.73
N HIS A 55 3.52 11.77 6.78
CA HIS A 55 2.22 11.12 7.03
C HIS A 55 2.38 9.65 7.44
N ALA A 56 3.30 8.91 6.80
CA ALA A 56 3.55 7.52 7.17
C ALA A 56 4.09 7.37 8.61
N MET A 57 4.87 8.33 9.09
CA MET A 57 5.43 8.30 10.45
C MET A 57 4.46 8.83 11.50
N HIS A 58 3.64 9.83 11.15
CA HIS A 58 2.63 10.39 12.06
C HIS A 58 1.46 9.42 12.32
N ASP A 59 1.16 8.53 11.37
CA ASP A 59 0.07 7.57 11.53
C ASP A 59 0.41 6.47 12.54
N GLN A 60 -0.24 6.51 13.71
CA GLN A 60 -0.03 5.58 14.82
C GLN A 60 -1.07 4.44 14.90
N ARG A 61 -2.00 4.32 13.93
CA ARG A 61 -3.13 3.36 14.01
C ARG A 61 -2.69 1.90 14.19
N ASP A 62 -1.55 1.55 13.61
CA ASP A 62 -0.97 0.21 13.66
C ASP A 62 0.29 0.13 14.52
N ARG A 63 0.61 1.16 15.29
CA ARG A 63 1.90 1.25 15.98
C ARG A 63 2.02 0.23 17.11
N LEU A 64 3.19 -0.41 17.22
CA LEU A 64 3.61 -1.15 18.41
C LEU A 64 4.09 -0.16 19.48
N LEU A 65 3.46 -0.19 20.66
CA LEU A 65 3.66 0.82 21.72
C LEU A 65 4.38 0.27 22.96
N TYR A 66 4.22 -1.01 23.27
CA TYR A 66 4.74 -1.64 24.48
C TYR A 66 5.33 -3.02 24.16
N PRO A 67 6.32 -3.51 24.93
CA PRO A 67 6.71 -4.91 24.86
C PRO A 67 5.51 -5.80 25.15
N GLU A 68 5.34 -6.83 24.34
CA GLU A 68 4.25 -7.79 24.47
C GLU A 68 4.80 -9.22 24.39
N MET A 69 4.27 -10.13 25.19
CA MET A 69 4.79 -11.49 25.29
C MET A 69 3.67 -12.51 25.48
N ARG A 70 3.86 -13.72 24.93
CA ARG A 70 3.03 -14.89 25.23
C ARG A 70 3.72 -15.78 26.25
N LYS A 71 2.96 -16.32 27.21
CA LYS A 71 3.47 -17.34 28.15
C LYS A 71 3.72 -18.68 27.44
N SER A 72 2.84 -19.03 26.52
CA SER A 72 3.00 -20.11 25.54
C SER A 72 2.19 -19.80 24.28
N ARG A 73 2.42 -20.54 23.20
CA ARG A 73 1.79 -20.30 21.89
C ARG A 73 0.26 -20.32 21.88
N HIS A 74 -0.36 -20.99 22.84
CA HIS A 74 -1.82 -21.05 22.98
C HIS A 74 -2.39 -19.92 23.86
N HIS A 75 -1.54 -19.12 24.50
CA HIS A 75 -1.97 -17.98 25.32
C HIS A 75 -2.08 -16.71 24.46
N PRO A 76 -2.98 -15.77 24.83
CA PRO A 76 -3.02 -14.46 24.22
C PRO A 76 -1.70 -13.70 24.45
N MET A 77 -1.47 -12.73 23.58
CA MET A 77 -0.36 -11.78 23.71
C MET A 77 -0.69 -10.77 24.81
N GLU A 78 0.21 -10.57 25.78
CA GLU A 78 -0.01 -9.69 26.94
C GLU A 78 1.11 -8.62 27.01
N ARG A 79 0.75 -7.38 27.39
CA ARG A 79 1.74 -6.32 27.66
C ARG A 79 2.63 -6.71 28.86
N VAL A 80 3.94 -6.47 28.72
CA VAL A 80 4.94 -6.69 29.78
C VAL A 80 5.89 -5.49 29.90
N SER A 81 6.66 -5.42 30.98
CA SER A 81 7.75 -4.43 31.09
C SER A 81 8.94 -4.80 30.22
N TRP A 82 9.75 -3.81 29.85
CA TRP A 82 11.03 -4.02 29.16
C TRP A 82 11.96 -4.98 29.91
N ASP A 83 12.10 -4.84 31.24
CA ASP A 83 12.94 -5.73 32.04
C ASP A 83 12.47 -7.19 31.96
N THR A 84 11.16 -7.42 32.06
CA THR A 84 10.58 -8.76 31.95
C THR A 84 10.84 -9.35 30.57
N ALA A 85 10.62 -8.56 29.51
CA ALA A 85 10.85 -8.97 28.13
C ALA A 85 12.32 -9.35 27.88
N MET A 86 13.26 -8.50 28.30
CA MET A 86 14.69 -8.70 28.08
C MET A 86 15.24 -9.87 28.92
N GLN A 87 14.84 -9.99 30.19
CA GLN A 87 15.22 -11.12 31.03
C GLN A 87 14.71 -12.44 30.46
N ARG A 88 13.47 -12.47 29.95
CA ARG A 88 12.93 -13.66 29.28
C ARG A 88 13.72 -14.02 28.03
N ALA A 89 13.96 -13.05 27.14
CA ALA A 89 14.73 -13.27 25.93
C ALA A 89 16.12 -13.82 26.27
N ALA A 90 16.84 -13.18 27.20
CA ALA A 90 18.17 -13.58 27.61
C ALA A 90 18.20 -15.00 28.23
N ALA A 91 17.23 -15.33 29.09
CA ALA A 91 17.12 -16.66 29.68
C ALA A 91 16.86 -17.75 28.62
N VAL A 92 15.98 -17.48 27.65
CA VAL A 92 15.67 -18.43 26.56
C VAL A 92 16.89 -18.62 25.66
N PHE A 93 17.52 -17.54 25.20
CA PHE A 93 18.71 -17.61 24.36
C PHE A 93 19.86 -18.34 25.07
N SER A 94 20.15 -17.98 26.33
CA SER A 94 21.18 -18.64 27.13
C SER A 94 20.92 -20.14 27.28
N SER A 95 19.67 -20.53 27.56
CA SER A 95 19.28 -21.94 27.69
C SER A 95 19.47 -22.71 26.37
N LEU A 96 19.03 -22.14 25.24
CA LEU A 96 19.18 -22.76 23.93
C LEU A 96 20.64 -22.90 23.53
N ILE A 97 21.45 -21.85 23.69
CA ILE A 97 22.88 -21.86 23.39
C ILE A 97 23.60 -22.90 24.26
N LYS A 98 23.31 -22.94 25.56
CA LYS A 98 23.90 -23.93 26.47
C LYS A 98 23.55 -25.37 26.08
N THR A 99 22.32 -25.60 25.60
CA THR A 99 21.82 -26.95 25.31
C THR A 99 22.18 -27.44 23.91
N TYR A 100 22.14 -26.55 22.92
CA TYR A 100 22.22 -26.89 21.49
C TYR A 100 23.40 -26.22 20.76
N GLY A 101 24.20 -25.43 21.47
CA GLY A 101 25.29 -24.65 20.91
C GLY A 101 24.84 -23.31 20.31
N PRO A 102 25.80 -22.44 19.94
CA PRO A 102 25.54 -21.07 19.50
C PRO A 102 24.75 -21.00 18.18
N ASN A 103 24.90 -21.98 17.30
CA ASN A 103 24.17 -22.04 16.03
C ASN A 103 22.68 -22.36 16.17
N SER A 104 22.18 -22.56 17.39
CA SER A 104 20.75 -22.76 17.68
C SER A 104 19.95 -21.46 17.74
N VAL A 105 20.59 -20.30 17.64
CA VAL A 105 19.95 -18.98 17.60
C VAL A 105 20.39 -18.19 16.38
N GLY A 106 19.58 -17.22 15.93
CA GLY A 106 19.90 -16.39 14.76
C GLY A 106 19.07 -15.13 14.65
N PHE A 107 19.59 -14.17 13.87
CA PHE A 107 19.00 -12.84 13.68
C PHE A 107 18.72 -12.60 12.20
N TYR A 108 17.47 -12.29 11.85
CA TYR A 108 17.10 -11.87 10.51
C TYR A 108 16.75 -10.38 10.50
N VAL A 109 17.68 -9.56 10.00
CA VAL A 109 17.62 -8.09 10.06
C VAL A 109 17.32 -7.49 8.68
N SER A 110 17.46 -6.16 8.53
CA SER A 110 16.89 -5.44 7.40
C SER A 110 17.78 -4.30 6.92
N GLY A 111 17.91 -4.09 5.61
CA GLY A 111 18.51 -2.88 5.00
C GLY A 111 17.79 -1.58 5.34
N GLN A 112 16.77 -1.62 6.19
CA GLN A 112 16.11 -0.46 6.80
C GLN A 112 16.72 -0.06 8.16
N CYS A 113 17.53 -0.92 8.79
CA CYS A 113 18.27 -0.60 10.01
C CYS A 113 19.29 0.50 9.74
N LEU A 114 19.55 1.35 10.75
CA LEU A 114 20.66 2.30 10.74
C LEU A 114 21.99 1.56 10.88
N THR A 115 23.10 2.17 10.45
CA THR A 115 24.42 1.53 10.45
C THR A 115 24.83 1.12 11.87
N GLU A 116 24.47 1.91 12.87
CA GLU A 116 24.74 1.66 14.28
C GLU A 116 23.98 0.42 14.79
N GLU A 117 22.72 0.26 14.39
CA GLU A 117 21.87 -0.86 14.77
C GLU A 117 22.40 -2.17 14.16
N TYR A 118 22.79 -2.07 12.89
CA TYR A 118 23.45 -3.12 12.15
C TYR A 118 24.78 -3.54 12.79
N TYR A 119 25.59 -2.56 13.21
CA TYR A 119 26.88 -2.79 13.86
C TYR A 119 26.69 -3.52 15.19
N VAL A 120 25.79 -3.04 16.06
CA VAL A 120 25.51 -3.68 17.35
C VAL A 120 24.99 -5.10 17.14
N ALA A 121 24.06 -5.31 16.21
CA ALA A 121 23.55 -6.65 15.91
C ALA A 121 24.67 -7.59 15.44
N ASN A 122 25.54 -7.14 14.53
CA ASN A 122 26.63 -7.96 14.02
C ASN A 122 27.69 -8.27 15.10
N LYS A 123 28.09 -7.26 15.89
CA LYS A 123 29.01 -7.42 17.04
C LYS A 123 28.46 -8.43 18.04
N LEU A 124 27.19 -8.29 18.44
CA LEU A 124 26.51 -9.20 19.36
C LEU A 124 26.49 -10.63 18.83
N VAL A 125 26.03 -10.84 17.60
CA VAL A 125 25.82 -12.19 17.07
C VAL A 125 27.14 -12.92 16.83
N LYS A 126 28.08 -12.28 16.11
CA LYS A 126 29.34 -12.92 15.69
C LYS A 126 30.37 -12.97 16.81
N GLY A 127 30.48 -11.89 17.58
CA GLY A 127 31.47 -11.77 18.65
C GLY A 127 31.05 -12.47 19.94
N PHE A 128 29.82 -12.20 20.42
CA PHE A 128 29.43 -12.58 21.79
C PHE A 128 28.53 -13.81 21.87
N LEU A 129 27.57 -13.97 20.96
CA LEU A 129 26.79 -15.21 20.86
C LEU A 129 27.61 -16.35 20.23
N GLY A 130 28.72 -16.05 19.56
CA GLY A 130 29.62 -17.04 18.97
C GLY A 130 29.06 -17.75 17.74
N THR A 131 28.14 -17.13 17.00
CA THR A 131 27.57 -17.68 15.76
C THR A 131 27.58 -16.65 14.64
N ASN A 132 27.75 -17.10 13.40
CA ASN A 132 27.60 -16.24 12.22
C ASN A 132 26.16 -16.16 11.69
N ASN A 133 25.18 -16.67 12.45
CA ASN A 133 23.74 -16.70 12.10
C ASN A 133 23.06 -15.32 12.19
N ILE A 134 23.57 -14.36 11.44
CA ILE A 134 22.91 -13.08 11.16
C ILE A 134 22.86 -12.90 9.65
N ASP A 135 21.68 -12.68 9.09
CA ASP A 135 21.54 -12.30 7.69
C ASP A 135 20.50 -11.20 7.56
N THR A 136 20.44 -10.56 6.40
CA THR A 136 19.53 -9.44 6.15
C THR A 136 18.77 -9.65 4.85
N ASN A 137 17.64 -8.96 4.69
CA ASN A 137 16.93 -8.91 3.41
C ASN A 137 17.79 -8.37 2.25
N SER A 138 18.96 -7.78 2.50
CA SER A 138 19.96 -7.51 1.45
C SER A 138 20.40 -8.79 0.73
N ARG A 139 20.34 -9.96 1.39
CA ARG A 139 20.49 -11.29 0.77
C ARG A 139 19.52 -11.51 -0.37
N LEU A 140 18.30 -11.00 -0.23
CA LEU A 140 17.22 -11.17 -1.19
C LEU A 140 17.29 -10.16 -2.35
N CYS A 141 18.30 -9.28 -2.38
CA CYS A 141 18.25 -8.06 -3.19
C CYS A 141 19.55 -7.80 -3.97
N MET A 142 20.69 -7.79 -3.28
CA MET A 142 21.95 -7.28 -3.86
C MET A 142 23.10 -8.28 -3.76
N SER A 143 22.92 -9.42 -3.12
CA SER A 143 24.03 -10.34 -2.82
C SER A 143 24.74 -10.86 -4.08
N SER A 144 24.04 -11.01 -5.19
CA SER A 144 24.63 -11.34 -6.50
C SER A 144 25.51 -10.22 -7.04
N ALA A 145 25.12 -8.95 -6.86
CA ALA A 145 25.95 -7.80 -7.23
C ALA A 145 27.19 -7.66 -6.33
N VAL A 146 27.02 -7.87 -5.03
CA VAL A 146 28.11 -7.90 -4.03
C VAL A 146 29.15 -8.95 -4.42
N ALA A 147 28.71 -10.16 -4.76
CA ALA A 147 29.59 -11.22 -5.25
C ALA A 147 30.23 -10.83 -6.60
N GLY A 148 29.49 -10.18 -7.50
CA GLY A 148 30.03 -9.61 -8.75
C GLY A 148 31.23 -8.69 -8.51
N TYR A 149 31.03 -7.63 -7.72
CA TYR A 149 32.09 -6.68 -7.35
C TYR A 149 33.24 -7.35 -6.60
N THR A 150 32.94 -8.19 -5.61
CA THR A 150 33.98 -8.86 -4.81
C THR A 150 34.87 -9.74 -5.67
N ASN A 151 34.30 -10.52 -6.59
CA ASN A 151 35.09 -11.43 -7.43
C ASN A 151 35.87 -10.69 -8.53
N MET A 152 35.26 -9.69 -9.17
CA MET A 152 35.88 -9.01 -10.32
C MET A 152 36.77 -7.82 -9.93
N LEU A 153 36.41 -7.09 -8.88
CA LEU A 153 37.10 -5.86 -8.44
C LEU A 153 37.82 -6.01 -7.10
N GLY A 154 37.56 -7.11 -6.36
CA GLY A 154 38.27 -7.51 -5.13
C GLY A 154 37.49 -7.31 -3.83
N GLU A 155 36.55 -6.37 -3.80
CA GLU A 155 35.64 -6.10 -2.68
C GLU A 155 34.29 -5.61 -3.19
N ASP A 156 33.28 -5.47 -2.30
CA ASP A 156 32.01 -4.81 -2.60
C ASP A 156 32.17 -3.28 -2.75
N ALA A 157 32.95 -2.88 -3.74
CA ALA A 157 33.34 -1.50 -3.99
C ALA A 157 32.65 -0.96 -5.24
N VAL A 158 31.51 -0.29 -5.05
CA VAL A 158 30.78 0.37 -6.14
C VAL A 158 31.68 1.45 -6.77
N PRO A 159 32.03 1.41 -8.06
CA PRO A 159 33.03 2.33 -8.64
C PRO A 159 32.56 3.77 -8.83
N VAL A 160 31.25 3.98 -9.04
CA VAL A 160 30.69 5.22 -9.60
C VAL A 160 30.16 6.20 -8.55
N SER A 161 29.88 7.44 -8.95
CA SER A 161 29.05 8.41 -8.22
C SER A 161 27.80 8.76 -9.03
N TYR A 162 26.75 9.25 -8.38
CA TYR A 162 25.64 9.91 -9.05
C TYR A 162 26.08 11.11 -9.89
N ALA A 163 27.22 11.75 -9.62
CA ALA A 163 27.76 12.81 -10.47
C ALA A 163 28.16 12.29 -11.87
N ASP A 164 28.28 10.97 -12.06
CA ASP A 164 28.54 10.36 -13.37
C ASP A 164 27.32 10.38 -14.29
N VAL A 165 26.11 10.53 -13.74
CA VAL A 165 24.88 10.57 -14.55
C VAL A 165 24.90 11.73 -15.54
N GLU A 166 25.37 12.91 -15.13
CA GLU A 166 25.44 14.06 -16.02
C GLU A 166 26.66 14.04 -16.97
N LEU A 167 27.53 13.03 -16.84
CA LEU A 167 28.76 12.91 -17.64
C LEU A 167 28.71 11.76 -18.64
N ALA A 168 27.82 10.79 -18.45
CA ALA A 168 27.65 9.66 -19.36
C ALA A 168 26.88 10.05 -20.61
N ASP A 169 27.23 9.45 -21.74
CA ASP A 169 26.53 9.59 -23.03
C ASP A 169 25.87 8.29 -23.51
N CYS A 170 26.15 7.16 -22.85
CA CYS A 170 25.44 5.90 -23.06
C CYS A 170 25.07 5.24 -21.71
N PHE A 171 23.79 4.87 -21.59
CA PHE A 171 23.24 4.16 -20.45
C PHE A 171 22.68 2.80 -20.90
N LEU A 172 23.12 1.73 -20.25
CA LEU A 172 22.47 0.42 -20.36
C LEU A 172 21.81 0.10 -19.02
N ILE A 173 20.48 0.11 -18.99
CA ILE A 173 19.69 -0.19 -17.79
C ILE A 173 19.13 -1.61 -17.90
N ALA A 174 19.59 -2.50 -17.01
CA ALA A 174 19.36 -3.93 -17.06
C ALA A 174 18.54 -4.45 -15.87
N GLY A 175 17.41 -5.09 -16.15
CA GLY A 175 16.58 -5.72 -15.12
C GLY A 175 16.14 -4.74 -14.01
N ALA A 176 15.87 -3.50 -14.38
CA ALA A 176 15.57 -2.42 -13.45
C ALA A 176 14.52 -1.45 -14.01
N ASN A 177 13.63 -0.98 -13.13
CA ASN A 177 12.67 0.09 -13.42
C ASN A 177 12.96 1.33 -12.55
N PRO A 178 14.10 2.03 -12.76
CA PRO A 178 14.46 3.19 -11.94
C PRO A 178 13.43 4.33 -12.03
N ALA A 179 12.62 4.42 -13.09
CA ALA A 179 11.53 5.39 -13.16
C ALA A 179 10.56 5.31 -11.97
N TRP A 180 10.33 4.11 -11.42
CA TRP A 180 9.42 3.88 -10.28
C TRP A 180 10.17 3.51 -8.99
N CYS A 181 11.25 2.72 -9.10
CA CYS A 181 11.98 2.21 -7.94
C CYS A 181 13.02 3.21 -7.42
N HIS A 182 13.62 4.03 -8.30
CA HIS A 182 14.64 5.03 -7.97
C HIS A 182 14.34 6.37 -8.65
N PRO A 183 13.14 6.97 -8.47
CA PRO A 183 12.63 7.98 -9.40
C PRO A 183 13.54 9.20 -9.53
N ILE A 184 14.19 9.61 -8.45
CA ILE A 184 15.10 10.77 -8.45
C ILE A 184 16.34 10.53 -9.31
N LEU A 185 16.91 9.32 -9.27
CA LEU A 185 18.04 8.98 -10.12
C LEU A 185 17.62 8.97 -11.60
N PHE A 186 16.45 8.39 -11.90
CA PHE A 186 15.95 8.39 -13.28
C PHE A 186 15.58 9.79 -13.79
N ARG A 187 15.04 10.67 -12.92
CA ARG A 187 14.77 12.08 -13.25
C ARG A 187 16.04 12.80 -13.71
N ARG A 188 17.19 12.48 -13.09
CA ARG A 188 18.48 13.04 -13.52
C ARG A 188 18.90 12.53 -14.89
N ILE A 189 18.73 11.24 -15.16
CA ILE A 189 18.97 10.66 -16.51
C ILE A 189 18.08 11.32 -17.56
N GLU A 190 16.78 11.51 -17.27
CA GLU A 190 15.86 12.14 -18.21
C GLU A 190 16.18 13.63 -18.43
N ALA A 191 16.52 14.36 -17.37
CA ALA A 191 16.94 15.75 -17.49
C ALA A 191 18.22 15.86 -18.33
N HIS A 192 19.17 14.95 -18.12
CA HIS A 192 20.41 14.87 -18.89
C HIS A 192 20.16 14.55 -20.37
N LYS A 193 19.36 13.53 -20.67
CA LYS A 193 18.98 13.19 -22.06
C LYS A 193 18.15 14.29 -22.72
N GLN A 194 17.29 14.97 -21.98
CA GLN A 194 16.53 16.10 -22.51
C GLN A 194 17.45 17.27 -22.89
N ALA A 195 18.47 17.54 -22.07
CA ALA A 195 19.48 18.56 -22.37
C ALA A 195 20.45 18.12 -23.49
N ASN A 196 20.68 16.82 -23.63
CA ASN A 196 21.62 16.22 -24.57
C ASN A 196 20.93 15.10 -25.38
N PRO A 197 20.20 15.42 -26.46
CA PRO A 197 19.38 14.45 -27.19
C PRO A 197 20.13 13.24 -27.77
N ASP A 198 21.45 13.36 -27.95
CA ASP A 198 22.29 12.29 -28.49
C ASP A 198 22.60 11.18 -27.47
N VAL A 199 22.36 11.44 -26.18
CA VAL A 199 22.53 10.45 -25.09
C VAL A 199 21.70 9.20 -25.38
N LYS A 200 22.37 8.05 -25.40
CA LYS A 200 21.74 6.75 -25.68
C LYS A 200 21.25 6.06 -24.42
N LEU A 201 20.04 5.53 -24.49
CA LEU A 201 19.37 4.79 -23.43
C LEU A 201 18.91 3.43 -23.94
N ILE A 202 19.67 2.40 -23.57
CA ILE A 202 19.39 0.99 -23.85
C ILE A 202 18.72 0.38 -22.62
N ILE A 203 17.51 -0.16 -22.78
CA ILE A 203 16.76 -0.80 -21.69
C ILE A 203 16.67 -2.30 -21.97
N VAL A 204 17.06 -3.12 -20.99
CA VAL A 204 16.98 -4.58 -21.04
C VAL A 204 16.00 -5.05 -19.96
N ASP A 205 14.76 -5.36 -20.35
CA ASP A 205 13.70 -5.80 -19.44
C ASP A 205 12.63 -6.58 -20.22
N PRO A 206 12.13 -7.74 -19.75
CA PRO A 206 11.04 -8.47 -20.41
C PRO A 206 9.73 -7.66 -20.47
N ARG A 207 9.59 -6.64 -19.62
CA ARG A 207 8.43 -5.74 -19.58
C ARG A 207 8.82 -4.39 -20.20
N LYS A 208 7.91 -3.80 -20.95
CA LYS A 208 7.99 -2.40 -21.37
C LYS A 208 7.64 -1.49 -20.18
N THR A 209 8.58 -1.38 -19.25
CA THR A 209 8.40 -0.57 -18.05
C THR A 209 8.39 0.93 -18.35
N GLN A 210 8.05 1.76 -17.37
CA GLN A 210 8.03 3.22 -17.51
C GLN A 210 9.41 3.81 -17.80
N THR A 211 10.48 3.06 -17.50
CA THR A 211 11.85 3.42 -17.88
C THR A 211 12.02 3.41 -19.42
N CYS A 212 11.22 2.61 -20.14
CA CYS A 212 11.24 2.53 -21.61
C CYS A 212 10.65 3.77 -22.30
N ALA A 213 9.96 4.66 -21.59
CA ALA A 213 9.28 5.81 -22.18
C ALA A 213 10.23 6.70 -23.02
N ASN A 214 11.51 6.78 -22.64
CA ASN A 214 12.55 7.56 -23.34
C ASN A 214 13.71 6.69 -23.87
N ALA A 215 13.52 5.38 -23.99
CA ALA A 215 14.54 4.48 -24.52
C ALA A 215 14.78 4.73 -26.02
N ASP A 216 16.05 4.64 -26.45
CA ASP A 216 16.41 4.55 -27.88
C ASP A 216 16.35 3.10 -28.35
N LEU A 217 16.57 2.17 -27.43
CA LEU A 217 16.52 0.73 -27.69
C LEU A 217 15.93 0.01 -26.48
N HIS A 218 14.92 -0.83 -26.70
CA HIS A 218 14.39 -1.75 -25.71
C HIS A 218 14.62 -3.19 -26.17
N LEU A 219 15.47 -3.91 -25.44
CA LEU A 219 15.75 -5.32 -25.63
C LEU A 219 14.80 -6.13 -24.73
N GLN A 220 13.64 -6.50 -25.28
CA GLN A 220 12.61 -7.25 -24.56
C GLN A 220 12.90 -8.76 -24.55
N LEU A 221 13.95 -9.14 -23.82
CA LEU A 221 14.44 -10.52 -23.74
C LEU A 221 13.50 -11.47 -22.98
N LEU A 222 13.68 -12.78 -23.20
CA LEU A 222 13.15 -13.83 -22.33
C LEU A 222 13.87 -13.82 -20.97
N PRO A 223 13.15 -13.86 -19.83
CA PRO A 223 13.77 -13.94 -18.51
C PRO A 223 14.80 -15.08 -18.41
N GLY A 224 15.96 -14.81 -17.80
CA GLY A 224 17.00 -15.82 -17.60
C GLY A 224 18.03 -15.93 -18.74
N THR A 225 17.86 -15.20 -19.84
CA THR A 225 18.75 -15.27 -21.01
C THR A 225 19.80 -14.16 -21.06
N ASP A 226 19.95 -13.40 -19.97
CA ASP A 226 20.80 -12.22 -19.87
C ASP A 226 22.27 -12.47 -20.26
N ILE A 227 22.84 -13.62 -19.90
CA ILE A 227 24.24 -13.96 -20.21
C ILE A 227 24.44 -14.08 -21.72
N TYR A 228 23.49 -14.71 -22.45
CA TYR A 228 23.54 -14.79 -23.91
C TYR A 228 23.56 -13.39 -24.54
N LEU A 229 22.71 -12.49 -24.04
CA LEU A 229 22.60 -11.13 -24.54
C LEU A 229 23.90 -10.36 -24.37
N TYR A 230 24.46 -10.31 -23.15
CA TYR A 230 25.67 -9.53 -22.89
C TYR A 230 26.90 -10.15 -23.56
N ASN A 231 27.01 -11.48 -23.64
CA ASN A 231 28.06 -12.12 -24.41
C ASN A 231 27.95 -11.79 -25.90
N ALA A 232 26.74 -11.76 -26.47
CA ALA A 232 26.57 -11.38 -27.87
C ALA A 232 26.96 -9.91 -28.13
N ILE A 233 26.62 -8.99 -27.22
CA ILE A 233 27.08 -7.59 -27.29
C ILE A 233 28.62 -7.53 -27.20
N ALA A 234 29.21 -8.23 -26.22
CA ALA A 234 30.66 -8.29 -26.07
C ALA A 234 31.36 -8.87 -27.31
N ARG A 235 30.78 -9.91 -27.91
CA ARG A 235 31.28 -10.53 -29.14
C ARG A 235 31.33 -9.52 -30.27
N VAL A 236 30.25 -8.76 -30.50
CA VAL A 236 30.21 -7.73 -31.54
C VAL A 236 31.28 -6.66 -31.31
N LEU A 237 31.43 -6.18 -30.06
CA LEU A 237 32.47 -5.20 -29.72
C LEU A 237 33.88 -5.76 -30.01
N ILE A 238 34.15 -7.02 -29.66
CA ILE A 238 35.44 -7.67 -29.91
C ILE A 238 35.67 -7.91 -31.41
N GLU A 239 34.67 -8.36 -32.16
CA GLU A 239 34.76 -8.60 -33.61
C GLU A 239 35.05 -7.31 -34.40
N ASN A 240 34.48 -6.18 -33.95
CA ASN A 240 34.68 -4.88 -34.57
C ASN A 240 35.99 -4.18 -34.16
N GLY A 241 36.64 -4.64 -33.09
CA GLY A 241 37.79 -3.95 -32.49
C GLY A 241 37.42 -2.75 -31.61
N ASP A 242 36.16 -2.65 -31.16
CA ASP A 242 35.63 -1.58 -30.30
C ASP A 242 35.95 -1.81 -28.80
N VAL A 243 37.12 -2.39 -28.50
CA VAL A 243 37.57 -2.73 -27.13
C VAL A 243 38.89 -2.03 -26.80
N ASP A 244 39.09 -1.71 -25.52
CA ASP A 244 40.28 -1.04 -25.00
C ASP A 244 41.35 -2.09 -24.65
N TYR A 245 42.08 -2.57 -25.67
CA TYR A 245 43.14 -3.58 -25.49
C TYR A 245 44.26 -3.12 -24.57
N ASP A 246 44.59 -1.83 -24.55
CA ASP A 246 45.62 -1.28 -23.67
C ASP A 246 45.18 -1.40 -22.21
N PHE A 247 43.95 -1.00 -21.89
CA PHE A 247 43.38 -1.18 -20.57
C PHE A 247 43.31 -2.66 -20.17
N ILE A 248 42.83 -3.52 -21.07
CA ILE A 248 42.72 -4.97 -20.83
C ILE A 248 44.08 -5.55 -20.45
N ASN A 249 45.11 -5.33 -21.26
CA ASN A 249 46.44 -5.91 -21.07
C ASN A 249 47.11 -5.40 -19.78
N GLN A 250 46.94 -4.12 -19.46
CA GLN A 250 47.63 -3.48 -18.33
C GLN A 250 46.91 -3.70 -17.00
N HIS A 251 45.57 -3.69 -17.00
CA HIS A 251 44.77 -3.57 -15.77
C HIS A 251 43.79 -4.71 -15.52
N THR A 252 43.77 -5.74 -16.38
CA THR A 252 42.89 -6.91 -16.20
C THR A 252 43.65 -8.25 -16.27
N GLU A 253 42.99 -9.32 -15.84
CA GLU A 253 43.44 -10.70 -15.99
C GLU A 253 42.27 -11.61 -16.40
N GLY A 254 42.55 -12.72 -17.08
CA GLY A 254 41.55 -13.71 -17.53
C GLY A 254 40.78 -13.36 -18.80
N PHE A 255 41.24 -12.36 -19.57
CA PHE A 255 40.53 -11.88 -20.76
C PHE A 255 40.44 -12.93 -21.87
N GLU A 256 41.50 -13.70 -22.13
CA GLU A 256 41.51 -14.67 -23.23
C GLU A 256 40.53 -15.82 -22.98
N GLU A 257 40.43 -16.32 -21.75
CA GLU A 257 39.46 -17.34 -21.37
C GLU A 257 38.02 -16.80 -21.45
N TYR A 258 37.81 -15.56 -21.01
CA TYR A 258 36.51 -14.88 -21.18
C TYR A 258 36.16 -14.70 -22.66
N ARG A 259 37.10 -14.23 -23.48
CA ARG A 259 36.92 -14.07 -24.92
C ARG A 259 36.57 -15.41 -25.56
N ALA A 260 37.26 -16.49 -25.22
CA ALA A 260 36.91 -17.83 -25.71
C ALA A 260 35.46 -18.21 -25.34
N SER A 261 35.02 -17.92 -24.12
CA SER A 261 33.64 -18.20 -23.68
C SER A 261 32.59 -17.37 -24.43
N VAL A 262 32.88 -16.10 -24.72
CA VAL A 262 32.00 -15.19 -25.48
C VAL A 262 31.79 -15.67 -26.92
N PHE A 263 32.81 -16.30 -27.53
CA PHE A 263 32.76 -16.77 -28.91
C PHE A 263 32.08 -18.13 -29.09
N GLN A 264 31.64 -18.80 -28.00
CA GLN A 264 30.95 -20.10 -28.07
C GLN A 264 29.60 -20.05 -28.82
N TYR A 265 28.93 -18.89 -28.81
CA TYR A 265 27.68 -18.68 -29.52
C TYR A 265 27.84 -17.54 -30.52
N THR A 266 27.23 -17.69 -31.69
CA THR A 266 27.07 -16.62 -32.66
C THR A 266 26.06 -15.59 -32.16
N VAL A 267 26.11 -14.36 -32.69
CA VAL A 267 25.13 -13.30 -32.37
C VAL A 267 23.71 -13.77 -32.72
N ALA A 268 23.54 -14.47 -33.84
CA ALA A 268 22.26 -15.03 -34.28
C ALA A 268 21.71 -16.13 -33.34
N GLU A 269 22.57 -17.00 -32.81
CA GLU A 269 22.18 -18.01 -31.81
C GLU A 269 21.75 -17.35 -30.51
N ALA A 270 22.53 -16.39 -30.00
CA ALA A 270 22.18 -15.66 -28.79
C ALA A 270 20.86 -14.88 -28.96
N ALA A 271 20.66 -14.22 -30.10
CA ALA A 271 19.42 -13.52 -30.44
C ALA A 271 18.19 -14.44 -30.36
N ARG A 272 18.31 -15.67 -30.90
CA ARG A 272 17.25 -16.70 -30.80
C ARG A 272 17.00 -17.14 -29.36
N HIS A 273 18.05 -17.36 -28.57
CA HIS A 273 17.89 -17.71 -27.15
C HIS A 273 17.18 -16.61 -26.36
N CYS A 274 17.54 -15.35 -26.60
CA CYS A 274 16.95 -14.20 -25.93
C CYS A 274 15.56 -13.82 -26.45
N ASP A 275 15.15 -14.32 -27.62
CA ASP A 275 13.99 -13.86 -28.37
C ASP A 275 13.99 -12.33 -28.58
N VAL A 276 15.13 -11.84 -29.10
CA VAL A 276 15.33 -10.46 -29.54
C VAL A 276 15.91 -10.46 -30.96
N LYS A 277 15.83 -9.33 -31.67
CA LYS A 277 16.39 -9.23 -33.02
C LYS A 277 17.92 -9.14 -32.96
N GLU A 278 18.61 -9.84 -33.86
CA GLU A 278 20.07 -9.72 -34.01
C GLU A 278 20.50 -8.28 -34.30
N SER A 279 19.72 -7.56 -35.14
CA SER A 279 19.96 -6.15 -35.46
C SER A 279 20.01 -5.26 -34.21
N ASP A 280 19.19 -5.58 -33.21
CA ASP A 280 19.06 -4.78 -32.00
C ASP A 280 20.25 -5.03 -31.06
N ILE A 281 20.78 -6.26 -31.02
CA ILE A 281 22.04 -6.58 -30.32
C ILE A 281 23.21 -5.80 -30.93
N ARG A 282 23.30 -5.79 -32.27
CA ARG A 282 24.34 -5.03 -32.99
C ARG A 282 24.18 -3.52 -32.78
N LEU A 283 22.95 -3.02 -32.75
CA LEU A 283 22.66 -1.62 -32.45
C LEU A 283 23.10 -1.23 -31.03
N ALA A 284 22.82 -2.08 -30.03
CA ALA A 284 23.30 -1.89 -28.66
C ALA A 284 24.83 -1.80 -28.61
N ALA A 285 25.53 -2.73 -29.27
CA ALA A 285 26.98 -2.70 -29.38
C ALA A 285 27.49 -1.42 -30.04
N SER A 286 26.85 -0.94 -31.11
CA SER A 286 27.24 0.30 -31.80
C SER A 286 27.09 1.55 -30.91
N TYR A 287 26.05 1.61 -30.08
CA TYR A 287 25.89 2.71 -29.11
C TYR A 287 26.97 2.68 -28.03
N ILE A 288 27.35 1.49 -27.56
CA ILE A 288 28.44 1.33 -26.58
C ILE A 288 29.78 1.71 -27.21
N ALA A 289 30.07 1.23 -28.43
CA ALA A 289 31.30 1.54 -29.15
C ALA A 289 31.50 3.05 -29.37
N ALA A 290 30.42 3.78 -29.66
CA ALA A 290 30.46 5.22 -29.91
C ALA A 290 30.53 6.08 -28.62
N SER A 291 30.35 5.48 -27.45
CA SER A 291 30.24 6.20 -26.18
C SER A 291 31.60 6.68 -25.66
N LYS A 292 31.60 7.85 -25.01
CA LYS A 292 32.75 8.36 -24.23
C LYS A 292 32.59 8.09 -22.74
N GLY A 293 31.34 8.00 -22.28
CA GLY A 293 30.98 7.70 -20.89
C GLY A 293 29.87 6.67 -20.88
N PHE A 294 30.21 5.45 -20.45
CA PHE A 294 29.30 4.31 -20.43
C PHE A 294 28.97 3.85 -19.01
N LEU A 295 27.69 4.00 -18.64
CA LEU A 295 27.15 3.48 -17.39
C LEU A 295 26.25 2.27 -17.63
N THR A 296 26.52 1.19 -16.92
CA THR A 296 25.57 0.09 -16.77
C THR A 296 24.86 0.24 -15.43
N LEU A 297 23.52 0.22 -15.43
CA LEU A 297 22.69 0.34 -14.22
C LEU A 297 21.83 -0.91 -14.10
N TRP A 298 21.88 -1.63 -12.98
CA TRP A 298 21.05 -2.83 -12.83
C TRP A 298 20.49 -3.01 -11.42
N ALA A 299 19.49 -3.89 -11.30
CA ALA A 299 18.86 -4.22 -10.04
C ALA A 299 18.35 -5.68 -10.03
N MET A 300 17.11 -5.87 -9.56
CA MET A 300 16.57 -7.18 -9.18
C MET A 300 16.38 -8.15 -10.35
N GLY A 301 16.18 -7.67 -11.57
CA GLY A 301 16.03 -8.53 -12.75
C GLY A 301 17.26 -9.38 -13.04
N LEU A 302 18.45 -8.90 -12.62
CA LEU A 302 19.70 -9.66 -12.71
C LEU A 302 20.02 -10.37 -11.41
N ASN A 303 19.84 -9.71 -10.26
CA ASN A 303 20.32 -10.24 -8.98
C ASN A 303 19.49 -11.40 -8.44
N GLN A 304 18.15 -11.32 -8.54
CA GLN A 304 17.21 -12.29 -7.98
C GLN A 304 17.00 -13.48 -8.93
N SER A 305 18.08 -14.24 -9.12
CA SER A 305 18.22 -15.30 -10.12
C SER A 305 19.20 -16.36 -9.63
N VAL A 306 18.94 -17.64 -9.92
CA VAL A 306 19.84 -18.77 -9.59
C VAL A 306 21.21 -18.73 -10.28
N ILE A 307 21.39 -17.86 -11.28
CA ILE A 307 22.67 -17.59 -11.94
C ILE A 307 23.04 -16.10 -11.86
N GLY A 308 22.53 -15.39 -10.84
CA GLY A 308 22.66 -13.94 -10.69
C GLY A 308 24.12 -13.46 -10.67
N VAL A 309 25.04 -14.21 -10.06
CA VAL A 309 26.46 -13.82 -10.03
C VAL A 309 27.08 -13.82 -11.43
N LYS A 310 26.78 -14.85 -12.24
CA LYS A 310 27.27 -14.93 -13.62
C LYS A 310 26.65 -13.86 -14.52
N LYS A 311 25.39 -13.48 -14.28
CA LYS A 311 24.77 -12.32 -14.96
C LYS A 311 25.54 -11.02 -14.65
N ASN A 312 25.90 -10.81 -13.38
CA ASN A 312 26.72 -9.67 -12.98
C ASN A 312 28.09 -9.70 -13.66
N PHE A 313 28.75 -10.87 -13.76
CA PHE A 313 30.00 -11.01 -14.50
C PHE A 313 29.86 -10.56 -15.95
N SER A 314 28.87 -11.10 -16.67
CA SER A 314 28.65 -10.76 -18.07
C SER A 314 28.36 -9.27 -18.32
N LEU A 315 27.64 -8.60 -17.41
CA LEU A 315 27.35 -7.16 -17.53
C LEU A 315 28.58 -6.30 -17.22
N ILE A 316 29.27 -6.57 -16.10
CA ILE A 316 30.47 -5.82 -15.69
C ILE A 316 31.58 -5.96 -16.73
N SER A 317 31.68 -7.14 -17.37
CA SER A 317 32.65 -7.38 -18.44
C SER A 317 32.51 -6.40 -19.60
N LEU A 318 31.31 -5.89 -19.91
CA LEU A 318 31.14 -4.85 -20.95
C LEU A 318 31.87 -3.54 -20.59
N ASN A 319 31.81 -3.12 -19.32
CA ASN A 319 32.57 -1.96 -18.83
C ASN A 319 34.08 -2.22 -18.85
N LEU A 320 34.52 -3.44 -18.50
CA LEU A 320 35.95 -3.78 -18.47
C LEU A 320 36.56 -3.87 -19.87
N ILE A 321 35.91 -4.53 -20.84
CA ILE A 321 36.46 -4.66 -22.20
C ILE A 321 36.52 -3.32 -22.94
N THR A 322 35.66 -2.37 -22.57
CA THR A 322 35.65 -1.03 -23.17
C THR A 322 36.44 -0.01 -22.36
N GLY A 323 37.08 -0.41 -21.26
CA GLY A 323 37.86 0.49 -20.40
C GLY A 323 37.02 1.57 -19.68
N HIS A 324 35.70 1.39 -19.59
CA HIS A 324 34.77 2.32 -18.94
C HIS A 324 34.62 2.03 -17.45
N ILE A 325 35.69 2.20 -16.67
CA ILE A 325 35.72 2.10 -15.21
C ILE A 325 36.83 3.00 -14.65
N GLY A 326 36.61 3.62 -13.50
CA GLY A 326 37.57 4.58 -12.92
C GLY A 326 37.66 5.90 -13.68
N LYS A 327 36.74 6.16 -14.61
CA LYS A 327 36.70 7.36 -15.46
C LYS A 327 35.37 8.13 -15.21
N PRO A 328 35.33 9.46 -15.43
CA PRO A 328 34.08 10.20 -15.34
C PRO A 328 33.00 9.65 -16.29
N GLY A 329 31.75 9.61 -15.85
CA GLY A 329 30.63 9.11 -16.64
C GLY A 329 30.66 7.60 -16.90
N SER A 330 31.50 6.83 -16.19
CA SER A 330 31.82 5.46 -16.58
C SER A 330 31.83 4.49 -15.40
N GLY A 331 31.22 3.33 -15.59
CA GLY A 331 31.34 2.21 -14.67
C GLY A 331 30.07 1.41 -14.44
N PRO A 332 30.23 0.22 -13.83
CA PRO A 332 29.12 -0.62 -13.44
C PRO A 332 28.46 -0.12 -12.16
N PHE A 333 27.16 0.17 -12.21
CA PHE A 333 26.38 0.71 -11.11
C PHE A 333 25.17 -0.12 -10.67
N SER A 334 25.32 -0.91 -9.61
CA SER A 334 24.20 -1.63 -9.00
C SER A 334 23.29 -0.70 -8.18
N LEU A 335 22.01 -0.64 -8.54
CA LEU A 335 21.02 0.21 -7.88
C LEU A 335 20.50 -0.46 -6.61
N THR A 336 20.95 0.03 -5.44
CA THR A 336 20.56 -0.55 -4.16
C THR A 336 19.08 -0.32 -3.87
N GLY A 337 18.35 -1.38 -3.50
CA GLY A 337 16.93 -1.31 -3.21
C GLY A 337 16.61 -0.54 -1.92
N GLN A 338 17.05 -1.07 -0.77
CA GLN A 338 16.73 -0.56 0.57
C GLN A 338 17.65 0.60 1.00
N PRO A 339 17.20 1.46 1.94
CA PRO A 339 17.83 2.77 2.14
C PRO A 339 19.23 2.67 2.74
N ASN A 340 19.50 1.63 3.52
CA ASN A 340 20.79 1.38 4.16
C ASN A 340 21.30 -0.05 3.97
N ALA A 341 20.93 -0.67 2.85
CA ALA A 341 21.47 -2.01 2.54
C ALA A 341 22.99 -1.98 2.34
N MET A 342 23.60 -0.84 2.01
CA MET A 342 25.06 -0.70 1.93
C MET A 342 25.71 -0.59 3.31
N GLY A 343 25.18 0.24 4.22
CA GLY A 343 25.67 0.30 5.60
C GLY A 343 25.63 -1.05 6.32
N GLY A 344 24.59 -1.83 6.08
CA GLY A 344 24.51 -3.21 6.58
C GLY A 344 25.62 -4.14 6.06
N ARG A 345 26.17 -3.90 4.86
CA ARG A 345 27.27 -4.69 4.29
C ARG A 345 28.64 -4.22 4.79
N GLU A 346 28.81 -2.91 4.94
CA GLU A 346 30.01 -2.27 5.53
C GLU A 346 30.30 -2.83 6.94
N VAL A 347 29.26 -3.00 7.76
CA VAL A 347 29.40 -3.56 9.11
C VAL A 347 29.40 -5.09 9.16
N GLY A 348 29.24 -5.78 8.02
CA GLY A 348 29.26 -7.25 7.95
C GLY A 348 27.94 -7.96 8.31
N GLY A 349 26.78 -7.35 8.11
CA GLY A 349 25.46 -7.90 8.47
C GLY A 349 24.96 -9.09 7.66
N LEU A 350 25.76 -9.65 6.74
CA LEU A 350 25.45 -10.91 6.03
C LEU A 350 26.11 -12.10 6.73
N ALA A 351 25.48 -13.27 6.64
CA ALA A 351 25.96 -14.51 7.25
C ALA A 351 27.30 -14.99 6.69
N THR A 352 27.69 -14.44 5.54
CA THR A 352 28.87 -14.80 4.75
C THR A 352 29.99 -13.75 4.77
N MET A 353 29.87 -12.67 5.55
CA MET A 353 30.83 -11.55 5.57
C MET A 353 31.28 -11.20 7.00
N LEU A 354 32.39 -10.48 7.16
CA LEU A 354 32.76 -9.82 8.42
C LEU A 354 32.71 -8.30 8.27
N ALA A 355 32.77 -7.59 9.39
CA ALA A 355 32.76 -6.13 9.42
C ALA A 355 33.98 -5.54 8.69
N ALA A 356 33.84 -4.31 8.18
CA ALA A 356 34.89 -3.58 7.46
C ALA A 356 35.47 -4.36 6.25
N HIS A 357 34.57 -4.99 5.48
CA HIS A 357 34.89 -5.84 4.32
C HIS A 357 35.89 -6.97 4.61
N ARG A 358 36.03 -7.35 5.89
CA ARG A 358 36.80 -8.51 6.29
C ARG A 358 36.09 -9.79 5.83
N THR A 359 36.87 -10.86 5.71
CA THR A 359 36.43 -12.12 5.10
C THR A 359 36.42 -13.21 6.15
N ILE A 360 35.28 -13.91 6.31
CA ILE A 360 35.16 -15.02 7.27
C ILE A 360 36.24 -16.07 7.03
N ALA A 361 36.54 -16.42 5.77
CA ALA A 361 37.51 -17.46 5.44
C ALA A 361 38.97 -17.09 5.84
N ASN A 362 39.31 -15.81 5.97
CA ASN A 362 40.67 -15.38 6.28
C ASN A 362 40.92 -15.38 7.81
N PRO A 363 41.85 -16.22 8.34
CA PRO A 363 42.13 -16.29 9.77
C PRO A 363 42.63 -14.99 10.38
N GLN A 364 43.42 -14.21 9.65
CA GLN A 364 43.95 -12.93 10.11
C GLN A 364 42.82 -11.90 10.24
N HIS A 365 41.92 -11.86 9.26
CA HIS A 365 40.72 -11.02 9.31
C HIS A 365 39.83 -11.35 10.52
N ARG A 366 39.64 -12.64 10.84
CA ARG A 366 38.89 -13.06 12.04
C ARG A 366 39.58 -12.60 13.32
N LYS A 367 40.90 -12.77 13.39
CA LYS A 367 41.71 -12.37 14.54
C LYS A 367 41.62 -10.86 14.78
N GLU A 368 41.77 -10.04 13.75
CA GLU A 368 41.67 -8.57 13.84
C GLU A 368 40.34 -8.12 14.44
N VAL A 369 39.22 -8.66 13.94
CA VAL A 369 37.88 -8.28 14.43
C VAL A 369 37.66 -8.81 15.86
N ALA A 370 38.13 -10.03 16.17
CA ALA A 370 38.02 -10.60 17.51
C ALA A 370 38.80 -9.79 18.56
N GLU A 371 40.04 -9.43 18.25
CA GLU A 371 40.90 -8.58 19.09
C GLU A 371 40.28 -7.19 19.28
N PHE A 372 39.75 -6.59 18.21
CA PHE A 372 39.11 -5.28 18.30
C PHE A 372 37.85 -5.28 19.18
N TRP A 373 37.04 -6.33 19.12
CA TRP A 373 35.84 -6.47 19.96
C TRP A 373 36.12 -7.01 21.37
N GLY A 374 37.33 -7.48 21.66
CA GLY A 374 37.69 -8.05 22.95
C GLY A 374 37.09 -9.44 23.20
N VAL A 375 36.92 -10.24 22.15
CA VAL A 375 36.38 -11.61 22.22
C VAL A 375 37.44 -12.64 21.84
N ASP A 376 37.31 -13.86 22.36
CA ASP A 376 38.33 -14.91 22.17
C ASP A 376 38.52 -15.33 20.71
N SER A 377 37.41 -15.48 19.98
CA SER A 377 37.43 -15.89 18.58
C SER A 377 36.11 -15.59 17.87
N ILE A 378 36.16 -15.58 16.54
CA ILE A 378 34.99 -15.55 15.66
C ILE A 378 34.97 -16.85 14.85
N SER A 379 33.78 -17.43 14.67
CA SER A 379 33.60 -18.67 13.91
C SER A 379 34.17 -18.54 12.49
N ASP A 380 34.86 -19.59 12.03
CA ASP A 380 35.43 -19.74 10.70
C ASP A 380 34.42 -20.22 9.64
N LYS A 381 33.20 -20.59 10.07
CA LYS A 381 32.12 -21.06 9.20
C LYS A 381 31.10 -19.95 8.94
N PRO A 382 30.65 -19.76 7.70
CA PRO A 382 29.48 -18.92 7.42
C PRO A 382 28.26 -19.38 8.23
N GLY A 383 27.41 -18.44 8.63
CA GLY A 383 26.13 -18.75 9.25
C GLY A 383 25.06 -19.14 8.22
N TYR A 384 23.86 -19.44 8.72
CA TYR A 384 22.70 -19.65 7.86
C TYR A 384 22.29 -18.34 7.16
N THR A 385 22.15 -18.35 5.83
CA THR A 385 21.54 -17.25 5.10
C THR A 385 20.03 -17.16 5.37
N ALA A 386 19.37 -16.08 4.95
CA ALA A 386 17.95 -15.83 5.21
C ALA A 386 17.04 -17.01 4.80
N THR A 387 17.29 -17.62 3.64
CA THR A 387 16.54 -18.82 3.21
C THR A 387 16.94 -20.04 4.04
N GLN A 388 18.24 -20.25 4.29
CA GLN A 388 18.74 -21.36 5.11
C GLN A 388 18.26 -21.31 6.57
N MET A 389 18.00 -20.11 7.12
CA MET A 389 17.41 -19.97 8.45
C MET A 389 16.02 -20.61 8.51
N ILE A 390 15.20 -20.44 7.46
CA ILE A 390 13.89 -21.10 7.35
C ILE A 390 14.06 -22.62 7.31
N GLU A 391 15.00 -23.13 6.52
CA GLU A 391 15.27 -24.57 6.45
C GLU A 391 15.79 -25.11 7.79
N ALA A 392 16.63 -24.35 8.48
CA ALA A 392 17.16 -24.71 9.79
C ALA A 392 16.08 -24.70 10.88
N LEU A 393 15.11 -23.78 10.83
CA LEU A 393 13.94 -23.81 11.72
C LEU A 393 13.05 -25.01 11.45
N GLU A 394 12.85 -25.36 10.18
CA GLU A 394 12.08 -26.53 9.76
C GLU A 394 12.72 -27.84 10.24
N ARG A 395 14.03 -28.04 10.00
CA ARG A 395 14.78 -29.20 10.50
C ARG A 395 14.95 -29.19 12.03
N GLY A 396 14.76 -28.02 12.64
CA GLY A 396 14.98 -27.78 14.06
C GLY A 396 16.45 -27.60 14.43
N ASP A 397 17.36 -27.32 13.50
CA ASP A 397 18.75 -26.94 13.84
C ASP A 397 18.76 -25.55 14.50
N LEU A 398 17.99 -24.62 13.95
CA LEU A 398 17.73 -23.30 14.53
C LEU A 398 16.50 -23.41 15.47
N LYS A 399 16.64 -22.93 16.69
CA LYS A 399 15.59 -23.00 17.73
C LYS A 399 14.94 -21.65 17.97
N ALA A 400 15.72 -20.57 17.97
CA ALA A 400 15.22 -19.22 18.11
C ALA A 400 15.64 -18.32 16.95
N VAL A 401 14.71 -17.48 16.51
CA VAL A 401 14.97 -16.45 15.49
C VAL A 401 14.49 -15.09 15.99
N TRP A 402 15.33 -14.07 15.85
CA TRP A 402 14.98 -12.68 16.13
C TRP A 402 14.89 -11.92 14.82
N ILE A 403 13.70 -11.43 14.51
CA ILE A 403 13.37 -10.75 13.25
C ILE A 403 13.27 -9.25 13.52
N ILE A 404 14.07 -8.44 12.82
CA ILE A 404 14.19 -6.99 13.07
C ILE A 404 13.90 -6.19 11.80
N CYS A 405 12.97 -5.22 11.89
CA CYS A 405 12.67 -4.25 10.83
C CYS A 405 12.32 -4.86 9.45
N THR A 406 11.75 -6.07 9.41
CA THR A 406 11.44 -6.80 8.17
C THR A 406 10.22 -7.68 8.34
N ASN A 407 9.53 -7.99 7.23
CA ASN A 407 8.36 -8.85 7.20
C ASN A 407 8.60 -10.10 6.30
N PRO A 408 9.28 -11.13 6.84
CA PRO A 408 9.63 -12.35 6.12
C PRO A 408 8.44 -13.04 5.46
N LEU A 409 7.26 -12.99 6.08
CA LEU A 409 6.05 -13.66 5.60
C LEU A 409 5.37 -13.00 4.40
N VAL A 410 6.02 -11.99 3.82
CA VAL A 410 5.67 -11.44 2.51
C VAL A 410 6.90 -11.39 1.61
N SER A 411 8.10 -11.16 2.16
CA SER A 411 9.31 -10.93 1.36
C SER A 411 10.15 -12.17 1.03
N LEU A 412 10.09 -13.25 1.82
CA LEU A 412 10.84 -14.49 1.52
C LEU A 412 10.16 -15.29 0.39
N PRO A 413 10.90 -16.14 -0.33
CA PRO A 413 10.29 -17.11 -1.25
C PRO A 413 9.61 -18.25 -0.48
N ASP A 414 8.80 -19.04 -1.18
CA ASP A 414 8.12 -20.22 -0.63
C ASP A 414 7.45 -19.94 0.73
N LEU A 415 6.48 -19.02 0.70
CA LEU A 415 5.90 -18.50 1.93
C LEU A 415 5.16 -19.56 2.76
N LYS A 416 4.64 -20.62 2.15
CA LYS A 416 4.04 -21.74 2.90
C LYS A 416 5.07 -22.44 3.77
N ARG A 417 6.27 -22.70 3.23
CA ARG A 417 7.40 -23.24 4.00
C ARG A 417 7.87 -22.28 5.08
N ALA A 418 8.00 -20.99 4.77
CA ALA A 418 8.38 -19.98 5.74
C ALA A 418 7.41 -19.91 6.94
N GLU A 419 6.10 -19.96 6.68
CA GLU A 419 5.09 -20.00 7.74
C GLU A 419 5.15 -21.27 8.59
N ALA A 420 5.32 -22.44 7.95
CA ALA A 420 5.48 -23.71 8.65
C ALA A 420 6.71 -23.69 9.55
N ALA A 421 7.84 -23.15 9.07
CA ALA A 421 9.08 -23.03 9.82
C ALA A 421 8.94 -22.10 11.03
N LEU A 422 8.31 -20.93 10.89
CA LEU A 422 8.04 -20.05 12.03
C LEU A 422 7.09 -20.69 13.04
N LYS A 423 6.09 -21.45 12.59
CA LYS A 423 5.24 -22.28 13.46
C LYS A 423 6.04 -23.40 14.13
N ASN A 424 7.18 -23.82 13.62
CA ASN A 424 8.01 -24.87 14.25
C ASN A 424 9.09 -24.32 15.21
N ALA A 425 9.48 -23.05 15.05
CA ALA A 425 10.48 -22.39 15.89
C ALA A 425 10.16 -22.55 17.40
N ARG A 426 11.14 -22.65 18.28
CA ARG A 426 10.89 -22.71 19.73
C ARG A 426 10.64 -21.34 20.35
N PHE A 427 11.22 -20.30 19.74
CA PHE A 427 11.07 -18.93 20.19
C PHE A 427 11.24 -17.95 19.03
N VAL A 428 10.24 -17.11 18.78
CA VAL A 428 10.27 -16.07 17.75
C VAL A 428 10.19 -14.70 18.42
N VAL A 429 11.21 -13.87 18.19
CA VAL A 429 11.21 -12.47 18.62
C VAL A 429 10.95 -11.59 17.39
N VAL A 430 10.00 -10.67 17.48
CA VAL A 430 9.73 -9.69 16.42
C VAL A 430 9.94 -8.29 16.98
N GLN A 431 10.90 -7.57 16.40
CA GLN A 431 11.18 -6.17 16.68
C GLN A 431 10.80 -5.34 15.46
N ASP A 432 9.68 -4.62 15.58
CA ASP A 432 9.08 -3.87 14.48
C ASP A 432 8.40 -2.61 15.01
N ILE A 433 8.01 -1.71 14.09
CA ILE A 433 7.22 -0.52 14.38
C ILE A 433 5.72 -0.79 14.20
N SER A 434 5.35 -1.78 13.37
CA SER A 434 3.98 -1.97 12.88
C SER A 434 3.42 -3.34 13.26
N ARG A 435 2.19 -3.31 13.76
CA ARG A 435 1.37 -4.49 14.07
C ARG A 435 0.79 -5.16 12.81
N LEU A 436 0.85 -4.48 11.66
CA LEU A 436 0.44 -5.02 10.36
C LEU A 436 1.53 -5.88 9.70
N SER A 437 2.70 -6.02 10.32
CA SER A 437 3.69 -7.00 9.86
C SER A 437 3.14 -8.42 10.09
N ASP A 438 2.90 -9.17 9.01
CA ASP A 438 2.38 -10.56 9.05
C ASP A 438 3.16 -11.48 10.00
N THR A 439 4.42 -11.17 10.24
CA THR A 439 5.32 -11.94 11.11
C THR A 439 4.98 -11.78 12.60
N VAL A 440 4.34 -10.68 13.00
CA VAL A 440 3.92 -10.40 14.40
C VAL A 440 3.00 -11.49 14.93
N ALA A 441 2.15 -12.08 14.09
CA ALA A 441 1.23 -13.14 14.49
C ALA A 441 1.94 -14.41 15.00
N TYR A 442 3.22 -14.58 14.65
CA TYR A 442 4.04 -15.76 14.98
C TYR A 442 5.01 -15.48 16.14
N ALA A 443 5.06 -14.25 16.64
CA ALA A 443 5.96 -13.85 17.71
C ALA A 443 5.54 -14.45 19.07
N ASP A 444 6.53 -14.95 19.80
CA ASP A 444 6.42 -15.25 21.23
C ASP A 444 6.75 -14.00 22.07
N LEU A 445 7.58 -13.10 21.54
CA LEU A 445 7.94 -11.81 22.12
C LEU A 445 7.94 -10.71 21.03
N ILE A 446 7.21 -9.63 21.27
CA ILE A 446 7.16 -8.43 20.43
C ILE A 446 7.87 -7.29 21.15
N LEU A 447 8.76 -6.61 20.44
CA LEU A 447 9.53 -5.48 20.94
C LEU A 447 9.22 -4.23 20.10
N PRO A 448 8.64 -3.17 20.68
CA PRO A 448 8.28 -1.96 19.94
C PRO A 448 9.55 -1.14 19.63
N ALA A 449 9.90 -1.04 18.35
CA ALA A 449 11.04 -0.25 17.89
C ALA A 449 10.65 1.21 17.61
N ALA A 450 11.62 2.12 17.61
CA ALA A 450 11.47 3.51 17.16
C ALA A 450 11.53 3.62 15.61
N GLY A 451 10.66 4.45 15.05
CA GLY A 451 10.49 4.68 13.62
C GLY A 451 11.40 5.78 13.07
N HIS A 452 11.25 6.10 11.78
CA HIS A 452 11.99 7.22 11.20
C HIS A 452 11.52 8.54 11.83
N PHE A 453 12.44 9.47 12.06
CA PHE A 453 12.28 10.69 12.89
C PHE A 453 12.23 10.47 14.40
N GLU A 454 12.07 9.24 14.89
CA GLU A 454 12.01 8.93 16.33
C GLU A 454 13.37 8.50 16.91
N LYS A 455 14.34 8.23 16.02
CA LYS A 455 15.71 7.80 16.33
C LYS A 455 16.73 8.51 15.45
N GLU A 456 18.00 8.40 15.81
CA GLU A 456 19.13 9.00 15.10
C GLU A 456 20.19 7.93 14.75
N GLY A 457 20.95 8.18 13.70
CA GLY A 457 21.93 7.23 13.17
C GLY A 457 22.53 7.67 11.85
N THR A 458 23.12 6.73 11.12
CA THR A 458 23.61 6.94 9.75
C THR A 458 23.04 5.94 8.76
N MET A 459 23.01 6.36 7.49
CA MET A 459 22.68 5.49 6.35
C MET A 459 23.66 5.72 5.20
N THR A 460 24.03 4.64 4.52
CA THR A 460 24.85 4.65 3.30
C THR A 460 24.02 4.26 2.07
N ASN A 461 23.98 5.15 1.07
CA ASN A 461 23.19 4.98 -0.14
C ASN A 461 23.91 4.16 -1.24
N SER A 462 23.32 4.04 -2.44
CA SER A 462 23.88 3.24 -3.54
C SER A 462 25.26 3.71 -4.04
N GLU A 463 25.60 5.00 -3.91
CA GLU A 463 26.87 5.58 -4.35
C GLU A 463 27.90 5.70 -3.20
N ARG A 464 27.74 4.93 -2.11
CA ARG A 464 28.63 4.94 -0.93
C ARG A 464 28.56 6.21 -0.08
N ARG A 465 27.55 7.05 -0.29
CA ARG A 465 27.39 8.31 0.44
C ARG A 465 26.75 8.06 1.80
N ILE A 466 27.49 8.38 2.86
CA ILE A 466 27.07 8.31 4.25
C ILE A 466 26.36 9.61 4.62
N SER A 467 25.18 9.48 5.19
CA SER A 467 24.34 10.60 5.61
C SER A 467 23.86 10.42 7.04
N HIS A 468 23.85 11.51 7.81
CA HIS A 468 23.29 11.54 9.16
C HIS A 468 21.75 11.62 9.12
N LEU A 469 21.11 10.83 9.96
CA LEU A 469 19.67 10.79 10.19
C LEU A 469 19.37 11.36 11.58
N ARG A 470 18.61 12.46 11.63
CA ARG A 470 18.28 13.16 12.89
C ARG A 470 17.00 12.60 13.53
N LYS A 471 17.01 12.51 14.86
CA LYS A 471 15.79 12.43 15.69
C LYS A 471 15.10 13.80 15.71
N ILE A 472 13.78 13.83 15.55
CA ILE A 472 12.93 15.04 15.44
C ILE A 472 11.74 14.99 16.40
N VAL A 473 11.19 13.80 16.62
CA VAL A 473 10.08 13.54 17.55
C VAL A 473 10.45 12.41 18.50
N ASP A 474 9.73 12.27 19.61
CA ASP A 474 9.90 11.14 20.51
C ASP A 474 9.12 9.92 20.01
N PRO A 475 9.64 8.70 20.23
CA PRO A 475 8.91 7.49 19.92
C PRO A 475 7.63 7.38 20.76
N PRO A 476 6.52 6.86 20.21
CA PRO A 476 5.26 6.74 20.92
C PRO A 476 5.29 5.61 21.96
N GLY A 477 4.58 5.79 23.07
CA GLY A 477 4.49 4.78 24.13
C GLY A 477 5.85 4.54 24.80
N GLU A 478 6.25 3.27 24.87
CA GLU A 478 7.56 2.83 25.40
C GLU A 478 8.48 2.30 24.29
N ALA A 479 8.22 2.66 23.02
CA ALA A 479 9.06 2.24 21.90
C ALA A 479 10.49 2.81 22.01
N ARG A 480 11.50 2.03 21.61
CA ARG A 480 12.93 2.38 21.77
C ARG A 480 13.72 2.21 20.47
N PRO A 481 14.81 2.98 20.23
CA PRO A 481 15.72 2.73 19.11
C PRO A 481 16.24 1.29 19.08
N ASP A 482 16.39 0.71 17.90
CA ASP A 482 16.76 -0.71 17.77
C ASP A 482 18.12 -1.02 18.42
N SER A 483 19.08 -0.09 18.36
CA SER A 483 20.40 -0.21 18.99
C SER A 483 20.29 -0.30 20.53
N GLU A 484 19.40 0.47 21.15
CA GLU A 484 19.17 0.43 22.59
C GLU A 484 18.59 -0.92 23.02
N ILE A 485 17.63 -1.45 22.24
CA ILE A 485 17.02 -2.75 22.49
C ILE A 485 18.09 -3.85 22.46
N LEU A 486 18.95 -3.85 21.43
CA LEU A 486 20.02 -4.82 21.27
C LEU A 486 21.07 -4.72 22.39
N CYS A 487 21.49 -3.50 22.77
CA CYS A 487 22.40 -3.29 23.89
C CYS A 487 21.79 -3.76 25.22
N THR A 488 20.49 -3.51 25.45
CA THR A 488 19.80 -3.95 26.67
C THR A 488 19.75 -5.47 26.76
N PHE A 489 19.48 -6.15 25.64
CA PHE A 489 19.54 -7.60 25.58
C PHE A 489 20.98 -8.12 25.82
N ALA A 490 22.00 -7.49 25.23
CA ALA A 490 23.39 -7.88 25.45
C ALA A 490 23.79 -7.77 26.93
N LYS A 491 23.36 -6.70 27.62
CA LYS A 491 23.56 -6.54 29.06
C LYS A 491 22.80 -7.58 29.87
N ALA A 492 21.57 -7.92 29.49
CA ALA A 492 20.80 -8.98 30.14
C ALA A 492 21.42 -10.38 29.95
N MET A 493 22.17 -10.59 28.85
CA MET A 493 23.00 -11.78 28.63
C MET A 493 24.32 -11.77 29.43
N GLY A 494 24.67 -10.66 30.08
CA GLY A 494 25.91 -10.50 30.84
C GLY A 494 27.13 -10.17 29.99
N PHE A 495 26.94 -9.65 28.76
CA PHE A 495 28.04 -9.28 27.87
C PHE A 495 28.53 -7.86 28.11
N HIS A 496 29.84 -7.66 27.98
CA HIS A 496 30.51 -6.35 28.07
C HIS A 496 30.61 -5.67 26.69
N GLY A 497 30.97 -4.39 26.65
CA GLY A 497 31.20 -3.68 25.38
C GLY A 497 29.93 -3.19 24.66
N PHE A 498 28.81 -3.09 25.40
CA PHE A 498 27.51 -2.59 24.94
C PHE A 498 27.00 -1.40 25.79
N ASP A 499 27.86 -0.79 26.59
CA ASP A 499 27.56 0.37 27.45
C ASP A 499 27.71 1.70 26.71
N PHE A 500 27.21 1.78 25.48
CA PHE A 500 27.21 3.00 24.69
C PHE A 500 26.24 4.03 25.26
N ALA A 501 26.70 5.27 25.44
CA ALA A 501 25.87 6.38 25.91
C ALA A 501 25.04 7.02 24.79
N SER A 502 25.48 6.87 23.53
CA SER A 502 24.79 7.43 22.36
C SER A 502 25.07 6.66 21.07
N PRO A 503 24.22 6.80 20.02
CA PRO A 503 24.51 6.25 18.69
C PRO A 503 25.83 6.76 18.09
N ALA A 504 26.27 7.97 18.43
CA ALA A 504 27.53 8.54 17.95
C ALA A 504 28.75 7.72 18.43
N GLU A 505 28.71 7.16 19.63
CA GLU A 505 29.79 6.28 20.14
C GLU A 505 29.83 4.94 19.38
N ILE A 506 28.65 4.41 19.02
CA ILE A 506 28.55 3.19 18.20
C ILE A 506 29.17 3.46 16.81
N PHE A 507 28.81 4.58 16.19
CA PHE A 507 29.39 4.98 14.90
C PHE A 507 30.90 5.19 14.99
N ALA A 508 31.39 5.83 16.06
CA ALA A 508 32.83 6.02 16.27
C ALA A 508 33.59 4.70 16.44
N GLU A 509 33.00 3.72 17.14
CA GLU A 509 33.58 2.38 17.24
C GLU A 509 33.61 1.68 15.86
N HIS A 510 32.53 1.78 15.08
CA HIS A 510 32.51 1.26 13.71
C HIS A 510 33.57 1.94 12.82
N ALA A 511 33.65 3.28 12.86
CA ALA A 511 34.60 4.04 12.04
C ALA A 511 36.05 3.66 12.36
N ARG A 512 36.39 3.49 13.64
CA ARG A 512 37.70 2.98 14.06
C ARG A 512 38.02 1.59 13.49
N LEU A 513 37.04 0.69 13.43
CA LEU A 513 37.25 -0.65 12.85
C LEU A 513 37.56 -0.60 11.35
N THR A 514 37.17 0.47 10.65
CA THR A 514 37.47 0.66 9.22
C THR A 514 38.85 1.28 8.95
N GLN A 515 39.58 1.71 9.97
CA GLN A 515 40.87 2.38 9.79
C GLN A 515 41.86 1.50 9.02
N GLY A 516 42.49 2.08 7.99
CA GLY A 516 43.46 1.39 7.14
C GLY A 516 42.86 0.38 6.16
N THR A 517 41.53 0.36 6.00
CA THR A 517 40.83 -0.49 5.02
C THR A 517 40.48 0.28 3.75
N ASN A 518 40.00 -0.41 2.71
CA ASN A 518 39.54 0.27 1.49
C ASN A 518 38.24 1.06 1.67
N ILE A 519 37.52 0.82 2.77
CA ILE A 519 36.29 1.53 3.12
C ILE A 519 36.51 2.56 4.22
N ASP A 520 37.76 2.88 4.57
CA ASP A 520 38.13 3.68 5.74
C ASP A 520 37.28 4.94 5.87
N ILE A 521 36.52 5.04 6.97
CA ILE A 521 35.70 6.20 7.34
C ILE A 521 36.15 6.79 8.69
N SER A 522 37.38 6.49 9.14
CA SER A 522 37.91 6.99 10.41
C SER A 522 37.99 8.52 10.48
N GLY A 523 37.95 9.21 9.34
CA GLY A 523 37.83 10.66 9.26
C GLY A 523 36.40 11.20 9.43
N LEU A 524 35.39 10.35 9.61
CA LEU A 524 34.01 10.77 9.81
C LEU A 524 33.60 10.76 11.28
N SER A 525 32.80 11.76 11.65
CA SER A 525 32.09 11.83 12.92
C SER A 525 30.65 12.32 12.67
N TYR A 526 29.78 12.14 13.66
CA TYR A 526 28.43 12.71 13.60
C TYR A 526 28.45 14.23 13.45
N GLU A 527 29.31 14.90 14.22
CA GLU A 527 29.48 16.36 14.15
C GLU A 527 29.82 16.79 12.72
N ARG A 528 30.80 16.12 12.10
CA ARG A 528 31.21 16.40 10.73
C ARG A 528 30.08 16.18 9.73
N LEU A 529 29.35 15.07 9.84
CA LEU A 529 28.21 14.80 8.95
C LEU A 529 27.05 15.80 9.13
N GLN A 530 26.95 16.42 10.31
CA GLN A 530 25.94 17.42 10.60
C GLN A 530 26.34 18.83 10.15
N THR A 531 27.63 19.16 10.15
CA THR A 531 28.16 20.49 9.81
C THR A 531 28.59 20.60 8.35
N GLU A 532 29.30 19.60 7.81
CA GLU A 532 29.81 19.57 6.43
C GLU A 532 28.83 18.88 5.46
N GLY A 533 27.90 18.07 5.98
CA GLY A 533 26.92 17.35 5.19
C GLY A 533 27.32 15.90 4.92
N THR A 534 27.12 15.42 3.70
CA THR A 534 27.25 13.99 3.37
C THR A 534 28.52 13.71 2.58
N LEU A 535 29.17 12.57 2.84
CA LEU A 535 30.46 12.22 2.24
C LEU A 535 30.45 10.79 1.70
N GLN A 536 31.20 10.53 0.63
CA GLN A 536 31.36 9.19 0.06
C GLN A 536 32.63 8.56 0.60
N TRP A 537 32.55 7.32 1.07
CA TRP A 537 33.74 6.60 1.50
C TRP A 537 34.59 6.15 0.30
N PRO A 538 35.92 6.02 0.47
CA PRO A 538 36.68 6.24 1.72
C PRO A 538 36.87 7.72 2.10
N VAL A 539 37.01 7.96 3.41
CA VAL A 539 37.31 9.21 4.11
C VAL A 539 38.30 8.90 5.27
N PRO A 540 39.61 8.76 4.97
CA PRO A 540 40.60 8.28 5.94
C PRO A 540 41.01 9.30 7.01
N ASP A 541 40.71 10.58 6.82
CA ASP A 541 41.06 11.65 7.77
C ASP A 541 40.02 12.79 7.76
N GLU A 542 40.05 13.61 8.81
CA GLU A 542 39.09 14.69 9.06
C GLU A 542 39.15 15.82 8.01
N THR A 543 40.23 15.93 7.23
CA THR A 543 40.39 16.94 6.17
C THR A 543 40.01 16.42 4.78
N HIS A 544 39.85 15.10 4.61
CA HIS A 544 39.55 14.47 3.33
C HIS A 544 38.12 14.78 2.85
N GLY A 545 37.96 15.37 1.66
CA GLY A 545 36.66 15.80 1.09
C GLY A 545 35.72 14.68 0.59
N GLY A 546 36.01 13.42 0.93
CA GLY A 546 35.33 12.23 0.43
C GLY A 546 35.78 11.76 -0.95
N THR A 547 35.41 10.53 -1.32
CA THR A 547 35.88 9.86 -2.53
C THR A 547 34.74 9.59 -3.51
N ALA A 548 34.58 10.47 -4.50
CA ALA A 548 33.47 10.38 -5.46
C ALA A 548 33.56 9.10 -6.33
N ARG A 549 34.75 8.77 -6.86
CA ARG A 549 34.97 7.63 -7.75
C ARG A 549 36.09 6.76 -7.25
N LEU A 550 35.91 5.45 -7.36
CA LEU A 550 36.95 4.47 -7.06
C LEU A 550 37.70 4.08 -8.34
N PHE A 551 38.91 3.54 -8.17
CA PHE A 551 39.74 2.97 -9.25
C PHE A 551 40.16 3.97 -10.34
N THR A 552 40.24 5.26 -10.00
CA THR A 552 40.78 6.31 -10.89
C THR A 552 42.27 6.14 -11.19
N ASP A 553 42.96 5.35 -10.37
CA ASP A 553 44.36 4.94 -10.54
C ASP A 553 44.51 3.58 -11.24
N HIS A 554 43.38 2.95 -11.64
CA HIS A 554 43.31 1.61 -12.21
C HIS A 554 43.95 0.51 -11.35
N ARG A 555 43.97 0.69 -10.02
CA ARG A 555 44.40 -0.31 -9.04
C ARG A 555 43.20 -0.90 -8.33
N PHE A 556 42.79 -2.09 -8.75
CA PHE A 556 41.65 -2.79 -8.15
C PHE A 556 42.02 -3.39 -6.79
N TYR A 557 41.01 -3.74 -5.98
CA TYR A 557 41.23 -4.32 -4.65
C TYR A 557 41.51 -5.83 -4.66
N THR A 558 41.63 -6.42 -5.85
CA THR A 558 42.08 -7.81 -6.00
C THR A 558 43.54 -7.97 -5.52
N PRO A 559 43.98 -9.20 -5.19
CA PRO A 559 45.37 -9.44 -4.81
C PRO A 559 46.40 -9.00 -5.86
N SER A 560 46.08 -9.13 -7.16
CA SER A 560 46.94 -8.73 -8.27
C SER A 560 46.85 -7.24 -8.61
N LYS A 561 45.92 -6.50 -7.98
CA LYS A 561 45.55 -5.11 -8.32
C LYS A 561 44.97 -4.93 -9.71
N LYS A 562 44.65 -6.02 -10.40
CA LYS A 562 43.98 -6.06 -11.72
C LYS A 562 42.54 -6.56 -11.60
N ALA A 563 41.64 -6.03 -12.41
CA ALA A 563 40.26 -6.53 -12.48
C ALA A 563 40.24 -7.93 -13.11
N LYS A 564 39.31 -8.79 -12.70
CA LYS A 564 39.25 -10.18 -13.17
C LYS A 564 38.08 -10.42 -14.09
N PHE A 565 38.35 -11.04 -15.23
CA PHE A 565 37.34 -11.69 -16.06
C PHE A 565 37.09 -13.12 -15.60
N PHE A 566 35.87 -13.61 -15.83
CA PHE A 566 35.46 -15.00 -15.54
C PHE A 566 34.85 -15.62 -16.78
N THR A 567 35.01 -16.94 -16.94
CA THR A 567 34.38 -17.66 -18.06
C THR A 567 32.89 -17.83 -17.84
N LEU A 568 32.15 -17.87 -18.95
CA LEU A 568 30.69 -17.91 -18.97
C LEU A 568 30.16 -19.12 -19.76
N ASP A 569 30.90 -20.24 -19.73
CA ASP A 569 30.74 -21.44 -20.57
C ASP A 569 29.43 -22.23 -20.39
N ALA A 570 28.57 -21.80 -19.47
CA ALA A 570 27.25 -22.37 -19.22
C ALA A 570 26.22 -21.24 -19.04
N PRO A 571 25.83 -20.57 -20.14
CA PRO A 571 24.88 -19.46 -20.10
C PRO A 571 23.42 -19.90 -19.90
N GLN A 572 23.14 -21.22 -19.86
CA GLN A 572 21.80 -21.73 -19.61
C GLN A 572 21.30 -21.32 -18.22
N ASN A 573 20.02 -20.92 -18.16
CA ASN A 573 19.36 -20.67 -16.89
C ASN A 573 19.18 -21.99 -16.11
N LEU A 574 19.32 -21.93 -14.80
CA LEU A 574 19.14 -23.08 -13.89
C LEU A 574 17.80 -23.04 -13.17
N SER A 575 16.88 -22.12 -13.49
CA SER A 575 15.53 -22.09 -12.94
C SER A 575 14.73 -23.31 -13.42
N ASP A 576 13.63 -23.64 -12.73
CA ASP A 576 12.70 -24.66 -13.19
C ASP A 576 12.07 -24.20 -14.53
N PRO A 577 12.34 -24.90 -15.65
CA PRO A 577 11.94 -24.41 -16.97
C PRO A 577 10.43 -24.52 -17.18
N PRO A 578 9.84 -23.69 -18.06
CA PRO A 578 8.45 -23.87 -18.48
C PRO A 578 8.21 -25.27 -19.05
N THR A 579 7.05 -25.83 -18.74
CA THR A 579 6.62 -27.17 -19.19
C THR A 579 5.25 -27.06 -19.87
N ALA A 580 4.77 -28.16 -20.47
CA ALA A 580 3.42 -28.17 -21.04
C ALA A 580 2.32 -27.90 -20.00
N THR A 581 2.56 -28.19 -18.72
CA THR A 581 1.60 -27.96 -17.62
C THR A 581 1.82 -26.63 -16.89
N HIS A 582 2.98 -26.00 -17.07
CA HIS A 582 3.33 -24.68 -16.50
C HIS A 582 4.06 -23.86 -17.58
N PRO A 583 3.36 -23.40 -18.63
CA PRO A 583 3.98 -22.87 -19.83
C PRO A 583 4.38 -21.39 -19.72
N LEU A 584 3.97 -20.68 -18.67
CA LEU A 584 4.24 -19.25 -18.48
C LEU A 584 5.36 -19.03 -17.46
N ILE A 585 6.13 -17.96 -17.63
CA ILE A 585 7.12 -17.51 -16.65
C ILE A 585 6.52 -16.35 -15.84
N LEU A 586 6.35 -16.54 -14.54
CA LEU A 586 6.02 -15.46 -13.61
C LEU A 586 7.29 -14.69 -13.24
N THR A 587 7.22 -13.36 -13.37
CA THR A 587 8.17 -12.44 -12.79
C THR A 587 7.49 -11.51 -11.77
N SER A 588 8.18 -11.20 -10.68
CA SER A 588 7.66 -10.34 -9.61
C SER A 588 8.36 -8.97 -9.56
N GLY A 589 7.68 -7.94 -9.07
CA GLY A 589 8.32 -6.63 -8.90
C GLY A 589 7.59 -5.66 -7.99
N ARG A 590 7.63 -4.36 -8.36
CA ARG A 590 7.20 -3.23 -7.52
C ARG A 590 6.31 -2.26 -8.31
N ILE A 591 5.46 -1.52 -7.60
CA ILE A 591 4.68 -0.40 -8.12
C ILE A 591 5.19 0.93 -7.55
N ARG A 592 4.87 2.03 -8.24
CA ARG A 592 5.38 3.39 -7.98
C ARG A 592 5.24 3.86 -6.53
N ASP A 593 4.02 3.77 -6.00
CA ASP A 593 3.62 4.48 -4.78
C ASP A 593 3.71 3.63 -3.50
N GLN A 594 3.94 2.32 -3.63
CA GLN A 594 4.06 1.40 -2.50
C GLN A 594 5.52 1.04 -2.22
N TRP A 595 5.85 0.93 -0.94
CA TRP A 595 7.15 0.54 -0.44
C TRP A 595 7.07 -0.85 0.20
N HIS A 596 7.91 -1.75 -0.30
CA HIS A 596 8.11 -3.09 0.25
C HIS A 596 6.79 -3.80 0.56
N THR A 597 6.48 -4.09 1.81
CA THR A 597 5.29 -4.85 2.25
C THR A 597 4.18 -3.95 2.79
N MET A 598 4.15 -2.69 2.39
CA MET A 598 3.09 -1.72 2.68
C MET A 598 2.86 -1.37 4.17
N THR A 599 3.68 -1.86 5.11
CA THR A 599 3.58 -1.50 6.55
C THR A 599 3.83 -0.02 6.84
N LYS A 600 4.49 0.71 5.92
CA LYS A 600 4.68 2.17 5.98
C LYS A 600 3.78 2.93 5.01
N THR A 601 3.78 2.54 3.74
CA THR A 601 3.13 3.28 2.64
C THR A 601 1.66 2.92 2.45
N GLY A 602 1.24 1.71 2.87
CA GLY A 602 -0.14 1.25 2.74
C GLY A 602 -1.14 1.98 3.64
N LYS A 603 -0.67 2.71 4.66
CA LYS A 603 -1.51 3.54 5.53
C LYS A 603 -1.63 5.00 5.09
N VAL A 604 -0.84 5.41 4.09
CA VAL A 604 -0.92 6.75 3.48
C VAL A 604 -1.89 6.70 2.32
N ASN A 605 -3.05 7.36 2.47
CA ASN A 605 -4.15 7.22 1.51
C ASN A 605 -3.82 7.82 0.15
N ARG A 606 -3.05 8.93 0.10
CA ARG A 606 -2.53 9.50 -1.16
C ARG A 606 -1.71 8.50 -2.00
N LEU A 607 -1.00 7.57 -1.36
CA LEU A 607 -0.18 6.57 -2.06
C LEU A 607 -1.00 5.38 -2.58
N ARG A 608 -2.27 5.24 -2.15
CA ARG A 608 -3.19 4.20 -2.64
C ARG A 608 -4.01 4.64 -3.86
N GLN A 609 -4.02 5.93 -4.20
CA GLN A 609 -4.91 6.47 -5.25
C GLN A 609 -4.59 6.00 -6.68
N HIS A 610 -3.36 5.54 -6.95
CA HIS A 610 -2.96 5.11 -8.30
C HIS A 610 -3.22 3.62 -8.57
N ILE A 611 -2.75 2.77 -7.65
CA ILE A 611 -2.95 1.32 -7.67
C ILE A 611 -3.16 0.89 -6.21
N ASP A 612 -4.36 0.41 -5.89
CA ASP A 612 -4.79 0.02 -4.54
C ASP A 612 -4.96 -1.50 -4.37
N LYS A 613 -5.02 -2.24 -5.46
CA LYS A 613 -5.22 -3.70 -5.50
C LYS A 613 -4.07 -4.44 -6.21
N PRO A 614 -3.78 -5.69 -5.81
CA PRO A 614 -2.85 -6.55 -6.55
C PRO A 614 -3.50 -7.01 -7.87
N PHE A 615 -2.67 -7.33 -8.86
CA PHE A 615 -3.12 -7.74 -10.20
C PHE A 615 -2.09 -8.67 -10.85
N LEU A 616 -2.51 -9.38 -11.90
CA LEU A 616 -1.62 -10.12 -12.78
C LEU A 616 -1.60 -9.48 -14.16
N GLU A 617 -0.46 -8.95 -14.58
CA GLU A 617 -0.23 -8.55 -15.97
C GLU A 617 -0.06 -9.79 -16.86
N ILE A 618 -0.88 -9.89 -17.90
CA ILE A 618 -0.86 -10.99 -18.88
C ILE A 618 -0.99 -10.46 -20.30
N HIS A 619 -0.26 -11.04 -21.25
CA HIS A 619 -0.32 -10.65 -22.66
C HIS A 619 -1.68 -11.06 -23.28
N PRO A 620 -2.27 -10.26 -24.20
CA PRO A 620 -3.53 -10.60 -24.86
C PRO A 620 -3.56 -12.00 -25.49
N PHE A 621 -2.46 -12.44 -26.12
CA PHE A 621 -2.37 -13.79 -26.69
C PHE A 621 -2.48 -14.89 -25.64
N ASP A 622 -1.81 -14.73 -24.49
CA ASP A 622 -1.83 -15.73 -23.42
C ASP A 622 -3.18 -15.75 -22.69
N ALA A 623 -3.81 -14.58 -22.53
CA ALA A 623 -5.15 -14.45 -21.96
C ALA A 623 -6.22 -15.07 -22.85
N ALA A 624 -6.17 -14.79 -24.17
CA ALA A 624 -7.12 -15.34 -25.14
C ALA A 624 -7.04 -16.87 -25.20
N ALA A 625 -5.83 -17.45 -25.18
CA ALA A 625 -5.63 -18.91 -25.14
C ALA A 625 -6.25 -19.58 -23.90
N ARG A 626 -6.54 -18.80 -22.85
CA ARG A 626 -7.07 -19.25 -21.55
C ARG A 626 -8.49 -18.77 -21.27
N ASN A 627 -9.15 -18.09 -22.22
CA ASN A 627 -10.46 -17.45 -22.04
C ASN A 627 -10.52 -16.48 -20.84
N ILE A 628 -9.44 -15.76 -20.57
CA ILE A 628 -9.34 -14.77 -19.49
C ILE A 628 -9.72 -13.39 -20.05
N ARG A 629 -10.61 -12.67 -19.35
CA ARG A 629 -11.00 -11.29 -19.68
C ARG A 629 -10.39 -10.29 -18.69
N GLU A 630 -10.38 -9.02 -19.06
CA GLU A 630 -9.95 -7.93 -18.18
C GLU A 630 -10.75 -7.96 -16.87
N GLY A 631 -10.05 -7.92 -15.74
CA GLY A 631 -10.68 -7.92 -14.42
C GLY A 631 -11.17 -9.28 -13.90
N ASP A 632 -11.08 -10.36 -14.69
CA ASP A 632 -11.41 -11.70 -14.21
C ASP A 632 -10.46 -12.11 -13.06
N PRO A 633 -10.98 -12.68 -11.95
CA PRO A 633 -10.15 -13.36 -10.98
C PRO A 633 -9.43 -14.55 -11.64
N VAL A 634 -8.11 -14.60 -11.51
CA VAL A 634 -7.26 -15.67 -12.07
C VAL A 634 -6.47 -16.33 -10.95
N VAL A 635 -6.27 -17.63 -11.08
CA VAL A 635 -5.38 -18.41 -10.21
C VAL A 635 -4.04 -18.56 -10.91
N ILE A 636 -2.96 -18.24 -10.20
CA ILE A 636 -1.58 -18.48 -10.61
C ILE A 636 -1.07 -19.63 -9.75
N LYS A 637 -0.59 -20.71 -10.38
CA LYS A 637 -0.28 -21.94 -9.66
C LYS A 637 0.96 -22.65 -10.19
N ASN A 638 1.68 -23.29 -9.27
CA ASN A 638 2.72 -24.28 -9.52
C ASN A 638 2.84 -25.26 -8.34
N GLU A 639 3.94 -26.03 -8.27
CA GLU A 639 4.18 -26.99 -7.20
C GLU A 639 4.36 -26.36 -5.80
N HIS A 640 4.77 -25.08 -5.71
CA HIS A 640 4.99 -24.41 -4.43
C HIS A 640 3.69 -23.92 -3.81
N GLY A 641 2.73 -23.50 -4.62
CA GLY A 641 1.47 -23.00 -4.11
C GLY A 641 0.61 -22.31 -5.16
N GLU A 642 -0.23 -21.40 -4.68
CA GLU A 642 -1.10 -20.60 -5.53
C GLU A 642 -1.24 -19.18 -5.02
N ALA A 643 -1.55 -18.29 -5.95
CA ALA A 643 -1.99 -16.92 -5.73
C ALA A 643 -3.27 -16.66 -6.54
N ARG A 644 -4.10 -15.71 -6.12
CA ARG A 644 -5.33 -15.33 -6.80
C ARG A 644 -5.52 -13.82 -6.77
N VAL A 645 -5.57 -13.22 -7.96
CA VAL A 645 -5.73 -11.78 -8.18
C VAL A 645 -6.51 -11.54 -9.48
N CYS A 646 -6.92 -10.31 -9.76
CA CYS A 646 -7.58 -10.00 -11.02
C CYS A 646 -6.56 -9.84 -12.16
N ALA A 647 -6.94 -10.30 -13.36
CA ALA A 647 -6.15 -10.13 -14.58
C ALA A 647 -6.17 -8.68 -15.06
N LYS A 648 -5.01 -8.22 -15.53
CA LYS A 648 -4.80 -6.97 -16.23
C LYS A 648 -4.13 -7.29 -17.57
N ILE A 649 -4.89 -7.23 -18.66
CA ILE A 649 -4.46 -7.57 -20.00
C ILE A 649 -3.66 -6.40 -20.58
N THR A 650 -2.44 -6.65 -21.06
CA THR A 650 -1.56 -5.60 -21.62
C THR A 650 -0.55 -6.14 -22.63
N GLU A 651 -0.26 -5.37 -23.67
CA GLU A 651 0.82 -5.67 -24.64
C GLU A 651 2.21 -5.25 -24.11
N GLU A 652 2.28 -4.61 -22.94
CA GLU A 652 3.54 -4.18 -22.34
C GLU A 652 4.37 -5.35 -21.75
N ILE A 653 3.78 -6.53 -21.60
CA ILE A 653 4.46 -7.75 -21.12
C ILE A 653 4.73 -8.69 -22.29
N LYS A 654 5.88 -9.37 -22.30
CA LYS A 654 6.24 -10.31 -23.38
C LYS A 654 5.29 -11.53 -23.38
N PRO A 655 4.88 -12.06 -24.55
CA PRO A 655 4.18 -13.34 -24.63
C PRO A 655 4.95 -14.46 -23.90
N GLY A 656 4.24 -15.33 -23.20
CA GLY A 656 4.83 -16.38 -22.36
C GLY A 656 5.33 -15.90 -20.99
N VAL A 657 5.20 -14.60 -20.68
CA VAL A 657 5.61 -14.01 -19.40
C VAL A 657 4.43 -13.31 -18.73
N VAL A 658 4.30 -13.46 -17.42
CA VAL A 658 3.29 -12.78 -16.59
C VAL A 658 3.94 -12.05 -15.43
N PHE A 659 3.30 -10.98 -14.94
CA PHE A 659 3.85 -10.16 -13.86
C PHE A 659 2.90 -9.94 -12.70
N MET A 660 3.40 -10.12 -11.47
CA MET A 660 2.65 -9.84 -10.24
C MET A 660 3.49 -9.00 -9.26
N PRO A 661 2.97 -7.86 -8.74
CA PRO A 661 3.65 -7.09 -7.70
C PRO A 661 3.59 -7.81 -6.34
N MET A 662 4.67 -7.81 -5.57
CA MET A 662 4.76 -8.56 -4.29
C MET A 662 4.29 -7.81 -3.04
N HIS A 663 3.72 -6.62 -3.18
CA HIS A 663 3.51 -5.70 -2.05
C HIS A 663 2.51 -6.20 -1.00
N TRP A 664 1.54 -7.01 -1.41
CA TRP A 664 0.42 -7.43 -0.58
C TRP A 664 0.77 -8.68 0.23
N GLY A 665 0.59 -8.57 1.54
CA GLY A 665 0.68 -9.68 2.50
C GLY A 665 -0.67 -10.37 2.73
N LYS A 666 -0.84 -10.96 3.91
CA LYS A 666 -2.14 -11.51 4.33
C LYS A 666 -3.14 -10.38 4.53
N ARG A 667 -4.38 -10.60 4.10
CA ARG A 667 -5.52 -9.78 4.49
C ARG A 667 -6.52 -10.65 5.23
N MET A 668 -6.84 -10.26 6.47
CA MET A 668 -7.53 -11.14 7.42
C MET A 668 -6.87 -12.53 7.48
N THR A 669 -7.55 -13.57 7.01
CA THR A 669 -7.06 -14.95 6.94
C THR A 669 -6.59 -15.36 5.53
N ASN A 670 -6.78 -14.51 4.52
CA ASN A 670 -6.49 -14.80 3.12
C ASN A 670 -5.06 -14.40 2.74
N ASP A 671 -4.33 -15.32 2.11
CA ASP A 671 -2.94 -15.15 1.69
C ASP A 671 -2.75 -15.17 0.16
N LEU A 672 -3.83 -15.21 -0.61
CA LEU A 672 -3.80 -15.42 -2.06
C LEU A 672 -3.23 -14.22 -2.84
N ALA A 673 -3.13 -13.04 -2.23
CA ALA A 673 -2.51 -11.87 -2.86
C ALA A 673 -0.97 -11.87 -2.83
N ARG A 674 -0.35 -12.88 -2.22
CA ARG A 674 1.11 -12.95 -2.06
C ARG A 674 1.76 -13.59 -3.27
N ALA A 675 2.49 -12.79 -4.05
CA ALA A 675 3.25 -13.27 -5.20
C ALA A 675 4.27 -14.36 -4.81
N ASN A 676 4.81 -14.30 -3.59
CA ASN A 676 5.83 -15.25 -3.13
C ASN A 676 5.26 -16.58 -2.60
N ASN A 677 3.96 -16.82 -2.72
CA ASN A 677 3.39 -18.16 -2.51
C ASN A 677 3.78 -19.14 -3.63
N VAL A 678 4.13 -18.62 -4.81
CA VAL A 678 4.44 -19.40 -6.02
C VAL A 678 5.92 -19.28 -6.43
N THR A 679 6.76 -18.66 -5.60
CA THR A 679 8.19 -18.51 -5.91
C THR A 679 9.03 -19.63 -5.31
N SER A 680 10.10 -19.99 -6.01
CA SER A 680 10.99 -21.09 -5.63
C SER A 680 11.99 -20.68 -4.54
N SER A 681 12.38 -21.64 -3.71
CA SER A 681 13.45 -21.50 -2.72
C SER A 681 14.85 -21.73 -3.30
N ARG A 682 14.97 -22.03 -4.61
CA ARG A 682 16.27 -22.13 -5.29
C ARG A 682 17.04 -20.82 -5.19
N VAL A 683 18.37 -20.94 -5.04
CA VAL A 683 19.28 -19.80 -4.86
C VAL A 683 20.48 -19.89 -5.79
N ASP A 684 21.11 -18.75 -6.07
CA ASP A 684 22.43 -18.71 -6.68
C ASP A 684 23.46 -19.44 -5.80
N PRO A 685 24.32 -20.31 -6.37
CA PRO A 685 25.22 -21.14 -5.58
C PRO A 685 26.31 -20.33 -4.84
N ILE A 686 26.66 -19.14 -5.32
CA ILE A 686 27.70 -18.28 -4.75
C ILE A 686 27.06 -17.25 -3.80
N SER A 687 26.14 -16.43 -4.30
CA SER A 687 25.54 -15.35 -3.52
C SER A 687 24.43 -15.83 -2.59
N LYS A 688 23.89 -17.02 -2.79
CA LYS A 688 22.71 -17.55 -2.08
C LYS A 688 21.47 -16.65 -2.22
N GLU A 689 21.40 -15.84 -3.28
CA GLU A 689 20.24 -15.03 -3.61
C GLU A 689 19.13 -15.88 -4.26
N PRO A 690 17.86 -15.76 -3.83
CA PRO A 690 16.76 -16.56 -4.39
C PRO A 690 16.22 -16.07 -5.74
N ASP A 691 15.56 -17.00 -6.44
CA ASP A 691 15.06 -16.87 -7.80
C ASP A 691 13.66 -16.23 -7.92
N PHE A 692 13.52 -14.95 -7.57
CA PHE A 692 12.21 -14.28 -7.60
C PHE A 692 11.74 -13.83 -8.98
N LYS A 693 12.62 -13.83 -9.98
CA LYS A 693 12.33 -13.30 -11.33
C LYS A 693 11.95 -14.38 -12.32
N PHE A 694 11.94 -15.64 -11.87
CA PHE A 694 11.61 -16.78 -12.69
C PHE A 694 10.85 -17.81 -11.87
N SER A 695 9.59 -18.04 -12.22
CA SER A 695 8.83 -19.19 -11.71
C SER A 695 7.94 -19.71 -12.83
N ALA A 696 8.11 -20.98 -13.22
CA ALA A 696 7.19 -21.61 -14.16
C ALA A 696 5.82 -21.73 -13.49
N VAL A 697 4.77 -21.24 -14.14
CA VAL A 697 3.41 -21.24 -13.63
C VAL A 697 2.40 -21.57 -14.73
N GLU A 698 1.23 -22.03 -14.30
CA GLU A 698 0.02 -21.98 -15.10
C GLU A 698 -0.89 -20.89 -14.55
N VAL A 699 -1.66 -20.28 -15.45
CA VAL A 699 -2.67 -19.28 -15.13
C VAL A 699 -3.98 -19.75 -15.71
N TYR A 700 -5.05 -19.73 -14.92
CA TYR A 700 -6.39 -20.03 -15.40
C TYR A 700 -7.43 -19.13 -14.75
N ALA A 701 -8.52 -18.88 -15.47
CA ALA A 701 -9.67 -18.18 -14.90
C ALA A 701 -10.17 -18.94 -13.67
N TYR A 702 -10.35 -18.24 -12.55
CA TYR A 702 -10.94 -18.83 -11.37
C TYR A 702 -12.40 -19.17 -11.66
N ARG A 703 -12.75 -20.45 -11.52
CA ARG A 703 -14.12 -20.94 -11.66
C ARG A 703 -14.52 -21.58 -10.35
N ARG A 704 -15.70 -21.19 -9.85
CA ARG A 704 -16.38 -21.82 -8.73
C ARG A 704 -17.53 -22.68 -9.27
N PRO A 705 -17.95 -23.75 -8.57
CA PRO A 705 -19.19 -24.45 -8.91
C PRO A 705 -20.38 -23.48 -8.93
N ALA A 706 -21.37 -23.75 -9.77
CA ALA A 706 -22.61 -22.99 -9.76
C ALA A 706 -23.27 -23.10 -8.38
N GLU A 707 -23.58 -21.96 -7.76
CA GLU A 707 -24.13 -21.88 -6.41
C GLU A 707 -25.59 -21.39 -6.44
N LYS A 708 -26.36 -21.80 -5.43
CA LYS A 708 -27.67 -21.23 -5.10
C LYS A 708 -27.52 -20.09 -4.12
N ILE A 709 -27.84 -18.88 -4.58
CA ILE A 709 -27.80 -17.66 -3.78
C ILE A 709 -29.23 -17.29 -3.39
N LEU A 710 -29.52 -17.36 -2.09
CA LEU A 710 -30.78 -16.88 -1.54
C LEU A 710 -30.58 -15.46 -0.99
N VAL A 711 -31.35 -14.49 -1.50
CA VAL A 711 -31.34 -13.10 -1.05
C VAL A 711 -32.65 -12.82 -0.32
N VAL A 712 -32.56 -12.41 0.94
CA VAL A 712 -33.73 -12.09 1.77
C VAL A 712 -33.87 -10.57 1.88
N GLY A 713 -34.88 -10.02 1.19
CA GLY A 713 -35.15 -8.59 1.06
C GLY A 713 -34.91 -8.06 -0.35
N ALA A 714 -35.72 -7.08 -0.77
CA ALA A 714 -35.67 -6.49 -2.11
C ALA A 714 -35.47 -4.95 -2.08
N GLY A 715 -34.62 -4.48 -1.16
CA GLY A 715 -34.24 -3.06 -1.03
C GLY A 715 -33.07 -2.64 -1.93
N ALA A 716 -32.52 -1.45 -1.70
CA ALA A 716 -31.41 -0.88 -2.48
C ALA A 716 -30.14 -1.76 -2.47
N ALA A 717 -29.83 -2.39 -1.34
CA ALA A 717 -28.68 -3.30 -1.23
C ALA A 717 -28.83 -4.54 -2.12
N ALA A 718 -30.01 -5.18 -2.08
CA ALA A 718 -30.33 -6.34 -2.90
C ALA A 718 -30.33 -5.99 -4.40
N TYR A 719 -30.98 -4.86 -4.77
CA TYR A 719 -30.93 -4.32 -6.14
C TYR A 719 -29.50 -4.21 -6.64
N ARG A 720 -28.63 -3.51 -5.88
CA ARG A 720 -27.25 -3.28 -6.30
C ARG A 720 -26.47 -4.60 -6.37
N PHE A 721 -26.68 -5.50 -5.42
CA PHE A 721 -26.01 -6.80 -5.41
C PHE A 721 -26.34 -7.58 -6.67
N ILE A 722 -27.63 -7.70 -7.01
CA ILE A 722 -28.08 -8.44 -8.19
C ILE A 722 -27.47 -7.85 -9.47
N CYS A 723 -27.55 -6.52 -9.66
CA CYS A 723 -27.00 -5.88 -10.85
C CYS A 723 -25.48 -6.08 -10.98
N THR A 724 -24.74 -5.87 -9.90
CA THR A 724 -23.28 -6.05 -9.91
C THR A 724 -22.93 -7.52 -10.11
N TYR A 725 -23.59 -8.43 -9.39
CA TYR A 725 -23.32 -9.86 -9.50
C TYR A 725 -23.62 -10.40 -10.89
N ARG A 726 -24.74 -10.01 -11.52
CA ARG A 726 -25.10 -10.44 -12.89
C ARG A 726 -24.21 -9.87 -13.98
N SER A 727 -23.57 -8.73 -13.75
CA SER A 727 -22.53 -8.25 -14.67
C SER A 727 -21.24 -9.09 -14.63
N LEU A 728 -21.05 -9.88 -13.58
CA LEU A 728 -19.89 -10.77 -13.39
C LEU A 728 -20.22 -12.24 -13.66
N ASN A 729 -21.40 -12.71 -13.25
CA ASN A 729 -21.81 -14.11 -13.29
C ASN A 729 -23.24 -14.28 -13.82
N VAL A 730 -23.41 -15.14 -14.82
CA VAL A 730 -24.71 -15.46 -15.43
C VAL A 730 -25.20 -16.88 -15.12
N GLU A 731 -24.41 -17.68 -14.39
CA GLU A 731 -24.63 -19.11 -14.21
C GLU A 731 -25.34 -19.46 -12.90
N ASP A 732 -25.09 -18.71 -11.83
CA ASP A 732 -25.62 -19.01 -10.49
C ASP A 732 -27.14 -18.80 -10.42
N GLU A 733 -27.80 -19.63 -9.60
CA GLU A 733 -29.23 -19.48 -9.33
C GLU A 733 -29.43 -18.43 -8.23
N ILE A 734 -30.17 -17.36 -8.53
CA ILE A 734 -30.50 -16.33 -7.55
C ILE A 734 -32.00 -16.37 -7.28
N THR A 735 -32.37 -16.56 -6.01
CA THR A 735 -33.74 -16.41 -5.53
C THR A 735 -33.81 -15.24 -4.55
N VAL A 736 -34.74 -14.33 -4.78
CA VAL A 736 -35.01 -13.17 -3.94
C VAL A 736 -36.37 -13.38 -3.28
N ILE A 737 -36.40 -13.34 -1.94
CA ILE A 737 -37.63 -13.42 -1.15
C ILE A 737 -37.85 -12.08 -0.46
N SER A 738 -39.00 -11.45 -0.70
CA SER A 738 -39.36 -10.14 -0.17
C SER A 738 -40.72 -10.17 0.52
N LYS A 739 -40.75 -9.66 1.75
CA LYS A 739 -41.98 -9.44 2.51
C LYS A 739 -42.89 -8.39 1.87
N GLU A 740 -42.29 -7.39 1.21
CA GLU A 740 -43.03 -6.32 0.56
C GLU A 740 -43.62 -6.78 -0.78
N LYS A 741 -44.86 -6.35 -1.06
CA LYS A 741 -45.52 -6.52 -2.36
C LYS A 741 -44.80 -5.80 -3.50
N TYR A 742 -44.15 -4.68 -3.21
CA TYR A 742 -43.48 -3.85 -4.21
C TYR A 742 -41.96 -3.88 -3.97
N PRO A 743 -41.17 -4.51 -4.86
CA PRO A 743 -39.72 -4.61 -4.71
C PRO A 743 -38.97 -3.44 -5.37
N PHE A 744 -37.68 -3.30 -5.08
CA PHE A 744 -36.70 -2.52 -5.84
C PHE A 744 -37.13 -1.08 -6.20
N TYR A 745 -37.48 -0.28 -5.19
CA TYR A 745 -37.83 1.14 -5.36
C TYR A 745 -37.00 2.06 -4.45
N ASN A 746 -36.86 3.32 -4.85
CA ASN A 746 -36.18 4.34 -4.07
C ASN A 746 -37.10 4.91 -2.98
N ARG A 747 -37.07 4.31 -1.79
CA ARG A 747 -37.86 4.75 -0.64
C ARG A 747 -37.54 6.17 -0.13
N VAL A 748 -36.40 6.74 -0.51
CA VAL A 748 -36.05 8.13 -0.16
C VAL A 748 -36.94 9.14 -0.90
N LEU A 749 -37.61 8.72 -1.98
CA LEU A 749 -38.52 9.55 -2.77
C LEU A 749 -40.00 9.40 -2.39
N LEU A 750 -40.29 8.73 -1.26
CA LEU A 750 -41.67 8.58 -0.79
C LEU A 750 -42.34 9.92 -0.43
N PRO A 751 -41.66 10.93 0.15
CA PRO A 751 -42.27 12.25 0.35
C PRO A 751 -42.79 12.89 -0.95
N GLU A 752 -41.99 12.85 -2.02
CA GLU A 752 -42.36 13.37 -3.35
C GLU A 752 -43.42 12.52 -4.06
N TYR A 753 -43.61 11.26 -3.64
CA TYR A 753 -44.73 10.43 -4.08
C TYR A 753 -46.03 10.76 -3.34
N VAL A 754 -45.94 11.07 -2.05
CA VAL A 754 -47.09 11.47 -1.22
C VAL A 754 -47.70 12.78 -1.70
N ASN A 755 -46.87 13.75 -2.11
CA ASN A 755 -47.35 15.03 -2.66
C ASN A 755 -47.66 15.00 -4.16
N GLU A 756 -47.58 13.82 -4.80
CA GLU A 756 -47.86 13.59 -6.21
C GLU A 756 -46.92 14.27 -7.22
N HIS A 757 -45.81 14.88 -6.79
CA HIS A 757 -44.80 15.43 -7.71
C HIS A 757 -44.08 14.35 -8.51
N LEU A 758 -43.90 13.16 -7.92
CA LEU A 758 -43.35 12.00 -8.61
C LEU A 758 -44.37 10.86 -8.66
N PRO A 759 -44.70 10.34 -9.85
CA PRO A 759 -45.54 9.16 -9.97
C PRO A 759 -44.73 7.90 -9.57
N TRP A 760 -45.42 6.81 -9.23
CA TRP A 760 -44.80 5.58 -8.71
C TRP A 760 -43.71 5.01 -9.63
N GLU A 761 -43.91 5.10 -10.93
CA GLU A 761 -43.01 4.58 -11.97
C GLU A 761 -41.63 5.24 -11.89
N ARG A 762 -41.54 6.49 -11.39
CA ARG A 762 -40.26 7.20 -11.19
C ARG A 762 -39.50 6.74 -9.94
N LEU A 763 -40.16 6.01 -9.03
CA LEU A 763 -39.53 5.45 -7.84
C LEU A 763 -38.95 4.06 -8.11
N GLN A 764 -39.44 3.34 -9.11
CA GLN A 764 -38.97 2.00 -9.46
C GLN A 764 -37.53 2.05 -10.00
N LYS A 765 -36.70 1.10 -9.56
CA LYS A 765 -35.29 1.00 -9.98
C LYS A 765 -35.09 0.22 -11.28
N PHE A 766 -35.99 -0.72 -11.57
CA PHE A 766 -36.03 -1.45 -12.84
C PHE A 766 -37.17 -0.90 -13.70
N GLN A 767 -36.91 -0.76 -15.00
CA GLN A 767 -37.95 -0.58 -16.00
C GLN A 767 -38.47 -1.94 -16.50
N ASP A 768 -39.60 -1.92 -17.22
CA ASP A 768 -40.25 -3.13 -17.73
C ASP A 768 -39.30 -4.00 -18.56
N GLY A 769 -39.13 -5.27 -18.18
CA GLY A 769 -38.29 -6.24 -18.88
C GLY A 769 -36.82 -6.29 -18.43
N GLU A 770 -36.32 -5.27 -17.72
CA GLU A 770 -34.92 -5.22 -17.28
C GLU A 770 -34.62 -6.29 -16.21
N PHE A 771 -35.56 -6.53 -15.29
CA PHE A 771 -35.37 -7.51 -14.22
C PHE A 771 -35.45 -8.94 -14.74
N GLU A 772 -36.36 -9.22 -15.67
CA GLU A 772 -36.54 -10.52 -16.30
C GLU A 772 -35.27 -10.96 -17.06
N ALA A 773 -34.58 -10.01 -17.69
CA ALA A 773 -33.31 -10.25 -18.38
C ALA A 773 -32.19 -10.73 -17.44
N LEU A 774 -32.29 -10.49 -16.13
CA LEU A 774 -31.29 -10.89 -15.13
C LEU A 774 -31.44 -12.36 -14.70
N ASN A 775 -32.50 -13.05 -15.12
CA ASN A 775 -32.77 -14.45 -14.76
C ASN A 775 -32.68 -14.68 -13.24
N VAL A 776 -33.51 -13.96 -12.47
CA VAL A 776 -33.60 -14.03 -11.02
C VAL A 776 -35.01 -14.46 -10.62
N ARG A 777 -35.13 -15.44 -9.73
CA ARG A 777 -36.42 -15.87 -9.18
C ARG A 777 -36.84 -14.88 -8.10
N LEU A 778 -38.04 -14.33 -8.18
CA LEU A 778 -38.55 -13.35 -7.23
C LEU A 778 -39.85 -13.86 -6.59
N GLN A 779 -39.86 -13.92 -5.26
CA GLN A 779 -41.03 -14.23 -4.46
C GLN A 779 -41.41 -13.02 -3.61
N LEU A 780 -42.60 -12.49 -3.86
CA LEU A 780 -43.13 -11.30 -3.17
C LEU A 780 -44.16 -11.72 -2.14
N GLU A 781 -44.42 -10.83 -1.19
CA GLU A 781 -45.32 -11.10 -0.06
C GLU A 781 -44.96 -12.42 0.64
N ASN A 782 -43.67 -12.69 0.79
CA ASN A 782 -43.16 -13.88 1.46
C ASN A 782 -42.01 -13.48 2.40
N GLU A 783 -41.91 -14.12 3.56
CA GLU A 783 -40.94 -13.76 4.60
C GLU A 783 -40.24 -15.01 5.10
N ILE A 784 -38.92 -14.94 5.23
CA ILE A 784 -38.13 -15.97 5.91
C ILE A 784 -38.33 -15.81 7.42
N VAL A 785 -38.78 -16.87 8.08
CA VAL A 785 -39.07 -16.89 9.52
C VAL A 785 -38.06 -17.72 10.31
N ALA A 786 -37.33 -18.64 9.67
CA ALA A 786 -36.29 -19.42 10.33
C ALA A 786 -35.14 -19.75 9.38
N ILE A 787 -33.92 -19.91 9.92
CA ILE A 787 -32.73 -20.33 9.17
C ILE A 787 -32.11 -21.55 9.86
N ASN A 788 -31.93 -22.64 9.12
CA ASN A 788 -31.14 -23.78 9.57
C ASN A 788 -29.75 -23.73 8.94
N ARG A 789 -28.78 -23.29 9.74
CA ARG A 789 -27.38 -23.08 9.33
C ARG A 789 -26.66 -24.39 9.00
N LYS A 790 -26.97 -25.46 9.71
CA LYS A 790 -26.28 -26.75 9.60
C LYS A 790 -26.69 -27.50 8.33
N GLU A 791 -27.97 -27.49 8.00
CA GLU A 791 -28.52 -28.13 6.80
C GLU A 791 -28.63 -27.16 5.61
N LYS A 792 -28.24 -25.89 5.77
CA LYS A 792 -28.21 -24.84 4.75
C LYS A 792 -29.55 -24.63 4.01
N PHE A 793 -30.60 -24.35 4.78
CA PHE A 793 -31.88 -23.91 4.22
C PHE A 793 -32.56 -22.85 5.10
N ALA A 794 -33.38 -22.02 4.47
CA ALA A 794 -34.28 -21.09 5.13
C ALA A 794 -35.73 -21.59 5.04
N VAL A 795 -36.55 -21.29 6.04
CA VAL A 795 -37.98 -21.60 6.07
C VAL A 795 -38.76 -20.32 5.95
N ASP A 796 -39.71 -20.29 5.02
CA ASP A 796 -40.59 -19.14 4.86
C ASP A 796 -41.85 -19.24 5.73
N ARG A 797 -42.67 -18.17 5.71
CA ARG A 797 -43.91 -18.08 6.51
C ARG A 797 -44.95 -19.15 6.17
N PHE A 798 -44.82 -19.83 5.02
CA PHE A 798 -45.71 -20.91 4.58
C PHE A 798 -45.16 -22.30 4.93
N GLY A 799 -43.97 -22.37 5.53
CA GLY A 799 -43.29 -23.62 5.88
C GLY A 799 -42.48 -24.22 4.72
N GLU A 800 -42.32 -23.51 3.60
CA GLU A 800 -41.52 -23.97 2.47
C GLU A 800 -40.02 -23.85 2.79
N ARG A 801 -39.23 -24.85 2.36
CA ARG A 801 -37.78 -24.89 2.57
C ARG A 801 -37.04 -24.40 1.33
N HIS A 802 -36.24 -23.36 1.51
CA HIS A 802 -35.39 -22.75 0.49
C HIS A 802 -33.93 -23.10 0.76
N ALA A 803 -33.40 -24.09 0.04
CA ALA A 803 -31.98 -24.47 0.16
C ALA A 803 -31.06 -23.40 -0.44
N TYR A 804 -29.89 -23.20 0.16
CA TYR A 804 -28.90 -22.22 -0.30
C TYR A 804 -27.48 -22.75 -0.17
N ASP A 805 -26.59 -22.28 -1.06
CA ASP A 805 -25.14 -22.38 -0.86
C ASP A 805 -24.61 -21.10 -0.19
N LYS A 806 -25.21 -19.95 -0.54
CA LYS A 806 -24.96 -18.65 0.06
C LYS A 806 -26.28 -17.95 0.41
N LEU A 807 -26.35 -17.42 1.62
CA LEU A 807 -27.51 -16.65 2.10
C LEU A 807 -27.11 -15.19 2.31
N ILE A 808 -27.84 -14.26 1.68
CA ILE A 808 -27.61 -12.83 1.79
C ILE A 808 -28.82 -12.19 2.49
N LEU A 809 -28.58 -11.61 3.64
CA LEU A 809 -29.58 -10.90 4.43
C LEU A 809 -29.55 -9.41 4.06
N ALA A 810 -30.65 -8.92 3.51
CA ALA A 810 -30.84 -7.55 3.03
C ALA A 810 -32.24 -7.02 3.39
N THR A 811 -32.75 -7.42 4.56
CA THR A 811 -34.13 -7.19 5.05
C THR A 811 -34.46 -5.74 5.41
N GLY A 812 -33.46 -4.86 5.35
CA GLY A 812 -33.61 -3.42 5.60
C GLY A 812 -34.14 -3.11 7.01
N THR A 813 -34.77 -1.95 7.14
CA THR A 813 -35.31 -1.46 8.41
C THR A 813 -36.79 -1.12 8.32
N ARG A 814 -37.48 -1.21 9.47
CA ARG A 814 -38.84 -0.72 9.69
C ARG A 814 -38.85 0.63 10.43
N ALA A 815 -39.96 1.35 10.38
CA ALA A 815 -40.11 2.59 11.15
C ALA A 815 -39.96 2.32 12.65
N HIS A 816 -39.24 3.19 13.36
CA HIS A 816 -39.23 3.17 14.80
C HIS A 816 -40.50 3.86 15.32
N VAL A 817 -41.28 3.12 16.09
CA VAL A 817 -42.50 3.61 16.74
C VAL A 817 -42.28 3.56 18.26
N PRO A 818 -42.46 4.68 18.99
CA PRO A 818 -42.48 4.67 20.45
C PRO A 818 -43.55 3.73 20.99
N ASN A 819 -43.29 3.05 22.12
CA ASN A 819 -44.21 2.03 22.64
C ASN A 819 -45.60 2.58 23.02
N ASP A 820 -45.66 3.86 23.35
CA ASP A 820 -46.81 4.66 23.74
C ASP A 820 -47.49 5.38 22.55
N ALA A 821 -46.94 5.28 21.34
CA ALA A 821 -47.54 5.87 20.15
C ALA A 821 -48.84 5.14 19.78
N PRO A 822 -49.97 5.84 19.62
CA PRO A 822 -51.27 5.23 19.39
C PRO A 822 -51.48 4.89 17.91
N VAL A 823 -50.59 4.07 17.34
CA VAL A 823 -50.57 3.72 15.90
C VAL A 823 -51.79 2.96 15.38
N LYS A 824 -52.71 2.56 16.27
CA LYS A 824 -53.99 1.95 15.91
C LYS A 824 -55.10 2.97 15.72
N LEU A 825 -54.92 4.22 16.15
CA LEU A 825 -55.90 5.27 15.95
C LEU A 825 -55.96 5.68 14.46
N PRO A 826 -57.16 5.89 13.90
CA PRO A 826 -57.30 6.52 12.58
C PRO A 826 -56.56 7.86 12.53
N GLY A 827 -55.87 8.13 11.42
CA GLY A 827 -55.09 9.36 11.24
C GLY A 827 -53.66 9.33 11.82
N VAL A 828 -53.21 8.23 12.43
CA VAL A 828 -51.82 8.06 12.87
C VAL A 828 -51.03 7.21 11.87
N PHE A 829 -49.93 7.75 11.36
CA PHE A 829 -49.12 7.16 10.30
C PHE A 829 -47.64 7.04 10.69
N THR A 830 -46.96 6.18 9.96
CA THR A 830 -45.49 6.18 9.85
C THR A 830 -45.14 6.37 8.38
N MET A 831 -43.86 6.48 8.04
CA MET A 831 -43.42 6.59 6.65
C MET A 831 -42.18 5.74 6.44
N ARG A 832 -42.33 4.56 5.82
CA ARG A 832 -41.17 3.71 5.47
C ARG A 832 -41.37 2.90 4.20
N THR A 833 -42.58 2.41 3.98
CA THR A 833 -42.93 1.55 2.85
C THR A 833 -43.97 2.24 1.97
N ARG A 834 -44.14 1.76 0.73
CA ARG A 834 -45.22 2.26 -0.14
C ARG A 834 -46.62 2.17 0.51
N PRO A 835 -47.02 1.06 1.16
CA PRO A 835 -48.30 1.02 1.87
C PRO A 835 -48.46 2.11 2.93
N ASP A 836 -47.38 2.52 3.60
CA ASP A 836 -47.43 3.64 4.55
C ASP A 836 -47.71 4.97 3.83
N ALA A 837 -47.04 5.20 2.70
CA ALA A 837 -47.24 6.38 1.86
C ALA A 837 -48.64 6.43 1.23
N ASP A 838 -49.13 5.30 0.70
CA ASP A 838 -50.48 5.19 0.12
C ASP A 838 -51.56 5.49 1.17
N ARG A 839 -51.41 4.98 2.39
CA ARG A 839 -52.34 5.26 3.51
C ARG A 839 -52.33 6.72 3.91
N LEU A 840 -51.15 7.34 4.03
CA LEU A 840 -51.04 8.76 4.35
C LEU A 840 -51.72 9.58 3.23
N LYS A 841 -51.29 9.36 1.99
CA LYS A 841 -51.79 10.05 0.79
C LYS A 841 -53.31 10.00 0.68
N ALA A 842 -53.93 8.85 0.92
CA ALA A 842 -55.39 8.69 0.88
C ALA A 842 -56.12 9.44 2.00
N HIS A 843 -55.44 9.77 3.10
CA HIS A 843 -56.01 10.47 4.26
C HIS A 843 -55.82 11.99 4.20
N LEU A 844 -54.86 12.48 3.41
CA LEU A 844 -54.59 13.90 3.28
C LEU A 844 -55.80 14.63 2.66
N LYS A 845 -56.22 15.73 3.28
CA LYS A 845 -57.27 16.63 2.79
C LYS A 845 -56.65 18.00 2.50
N PRO A 846 -57.03 18.71 1.42
CA PRO A 846 -56.59 20.08 1.17
C PRO A 846 -56.88 20.98 2.38
N LYS A 847 -55.93 21.84 2.77
CA LYS A 847 -56.01 22.69 3.98
C LYS A 847 -56.09 21.95 5.31
N GLY A 848 -55.77 20.65 5.34
CA GLY A 848 -55.62 19.89 6.59
C GLY A 848 -54.38 20.31 7.39
N HIS A 849 -54.27 19.83 8.63
CA HIS A 849 -53.10 20.04 9.50
C HIS A 849 -52.47 18.71 9.89
N VAL A 850 -51.16 18.55 9.66
CA VAL A 850 -50.39 17.34 10.00
C VAL A 850 -49.34 17.66 11.06
N LEU A 851 -49.29 16.86 12.13
CA LEU A 851 -48.19 16.88 13.11
C LEU A 851 -47.15 15.81 12.72
N ILE A 852 -45.92 16.22 12.47
CA ILE A 852 -44.79 15.30 12.26
C ILE A 852 -44.00 15.19 13.54
N VAL A 853 -43.93 13.99 14.11
CA VAL A 853 -43.14 13.69 15.32
C VAL A 853 -41.75 13.23 14.86
N GLY A 854 -40.76 14.11 15.01
CA GLY A 854 -39.36 13.92 14.63
C GLY A 854 -38.89 14.89 13.54
N GLY A 855 -38.00 15.82 13.91
CA GLY A 855 -37.32 16.78 13.04
C GLY A 855 -36.01 16.27 12.43
N GLY A 856 -35.99 14.99 12.00
CA GLY A 856 -34.90 14.42 11.21
C GLY A 856 -35.12 14.59 9.69
N LEU A 857 -34.22 14.04 8.86
CA LEU A 857 -34.30 14.19 7.39
C LEU A 857 -35.69 13.89 6.82
N LEU A 858 -36.21 12.69 7.08
CA LEU A 858 -37.51 12.25 6.57
C LEU A 858 -38.65 13.16 7.04
N GLY A 859 -38.61 13.59 8.30
CA GLY A 859 -39.64 14.46 8.87
C GLY A 859 -39.64 15.84 8.22
N LEU A 860 -38.46 16.41 7.97
CA LEU A 860 -38.30 17.70 7.32
C LEU A 860 -38.66 17.67 5.83
N GLU A 861 -38.20 16.65 5.09
CA GLU A 861 -38.54 16.47 3.68
C GLU A 861 -40.05 16.26 3.50
N LEU A 862 -40.67 15.46 4.37
CA LEU A 862 -42.12 15.29 4.37
C LEU A 862 -42.85 16.58 4.75
N ALA A 863 -42.36 17.35 5.72
CA ALA A 863 -42.97 18.62 6.12
C ALA A 863 -43.05 19.60 4.94
N VAL A 864 -41.95 19.77 4.22
CA VAL A 864 -41.90 20.64 3.04
C VAL A 864 -42.76 20.07 1.90
N SER A 865 -42.68 18.77 1.64
CA SER A 865 -43.50 18.12 0.60
C SER A 865 -45.00 18.31 0.84
N LEU A 866 -45.46 18.29 2.09
CA LEU A 866 -46.86 18.54 2.44
C LEU A 866 -47.23 20.03 2.33
N ARG A 867 -46.32 20.96 2.65
CA ARG A 867 -46.55 22.41 2.44
C ARG A 867 -46.76 22.74 0.96
N GLU A 868 -46.08 22.04 0.06
CA GLU A 868 -46.21 22.24 -1.40
C GLU A 868 -47.62 21.91 -1.93
N ILE A 869 -48.42 21.12 -1.19
CA ILE A 869 -49.82 20.78 -1.53
C ILE A 869 -50.85 21.45 -0.58
N ASP A 870 -50.51 22.61 -0.02
CA ASP A 870 -51.38 23.45 0.82
C ASP A 870 -51.90 22.76 2.10
N ILE A 871 -51.05 21.96 2.74
CA ILE A 871 -51.32 21.34 4.06
C ILE A 871 -50.56 22.11 5.13
N SER A 872 -51.20 22.46 6.24
CA SER A 872 -50.54 23.04 7.41
C SER A 872 -49.71 21.97 8.10
N VAL A 873 -48.47 22.29 8.51
CA VAL A 873 -47.58 21.32 9.15
C VAL A 873 -47.03 21.87 10.46
N SER A 874 -47.05 21.03 11.48
CA SER A 874 -46.25 21.23 12.69
C SER A 874 -45.22 20.12 12.85
N ILE A 875 -44.02 20.45 13.32
CA ILE A 875 -42.98 19.48 13.67
C ILE A 875 -42.82 19.47 15.18
N LEU A 876 -42.82 18.28 15.77
CA LEU A 876 -42.49 18.07 17.18
C LEU A 876 -41.13 17.39 17.27
N GLN A 877 -40.17 18.04 17.91
CA GLN A 877 -38.81 17.55 18.08
C GLN A 877 -38.48 17.43 19.57
N LEU A 878 -38.01 16.23 19.95
CA LEU A 878 -37.70 15.89 21.35
C LEU A 878 -36.53 16.71 21.91
N SER A 879 -35.58 17.08 21.07
CA SER A 879 -34.38 17.82 21.47
C SER A 879 -34.46 19.30 21.10
N SER A 880 -33.43 20.05 21.48
CA SER A 880 -33.31 21.48 21.21
C SER A 880 -32.86 21.82 19.78
N ARG A 881 -32.67 20.81 18.91
CA ARG A 881 -32.01 20.96 17.61
C ARG A 881 -32.65 20.05 16.55
N LEU A 882 -32.95 20.60 15.37
CA LEU A 882 -33.32 19.83 14.18
C LEU A 882 -32.09 19.06 13.68
N MET A 883 -32.28 17.84 13.15
CA MET A 883 -31.18 17.02 12.62
C MET A 883 -30.00 16.87 13.60
N GLU A 884 -30.29 16.68 14.89
CA GLU A 884 -29.30 16.74 15.98
C GLU A 884 -28.06 15.85 15.79
N ARG A 885 -28.18 14.76 15.02
CA ARG A 885 -27.10 13.79 14.74
C ARG A 885 -26.29 14.13 13.48
N GLN A 886 -26.80 15.03 12.64
CA GLN A 886 -26.26 15.31 11.31
C GLN A 886 -25.70 16.73 11.18
N VAL A 887 -26.13 17.67 12.02
CA VAL A 887 -25.69 19.07 11.97
C VAL A 887 -25.32 19.57 13.36
N ASP A 888 -24.49 20.61 13.40
CA ASP A 888 -24.11 21.27 14.65
C ASP A 888 -25.11 22.37 15.06
N GLN A 889 -24.80 23.08 16.15
CA GLN A 889 -25.71 24.06 16.73
C GLN A 889 -26.05 25.21 15.77
N ILE A 890 -25.05 25.79 15.10
CA ILE A 890 -25.24 26.94 14.20
C ILE A 890 -26.05 26.52 12.96
N ALA A 891 -25.69 25.37 12.38
CA ALA A 891 -26.45 24.82 11.26
C ALA A 891 -27.90 24.50 11.62
N GLY A 892 -28.13 23.98 12.84
CA GLY A 892 -29.48 23.71 13.36
C GLY A 892 -30.32 24.98 13.57
N GLU A 893 -29.71 26.08 14.03
CA GLU A 893 -30.35 27.39 14.16
C GLU A 893 -30.79 27.95 12.80
N LEU A 894 -29.88 27.97 11.82
CA LEU A 894 -30.18 28.45 10.45
C LEU A 894 -31.27 27.60 9.78
N LEU A 895 -31.26 26.28 10.02
CA LEU A 895 -32.29 25.38 9.53
C LEU A 895 -33.65 25.65 10.20
N LEU A 896 -33.67 25.89 11.52
CA LEU A 896 -34.90 26.22 12.24
C LEU A 896 -35.53 27.52 11.71
N GLU A 897 -34.74 28.58 11.57
CA GLU A 897 -35.19 29.86 11.02
C GLU A 897 -35.83 29.67 9.62
N PHE A 898 -35.18 28.90 8.75
CA PHE A 898 -35.70 28.60 7.41
C PHE A 898 -37.03 27.82 7.44
N ILE A 899 -37.14 26.83 8.33
CA ILE A 899 -38.36 26.02 8.47
C ILE A 899 -39.53 26.85 9.01
N GLU A 900 -39.29 27.72 9.99
CA GLU A 900 -40.32 28.61 10.54
C GLU A 900 -40.78 29.64 9.51
N GLU A 901 -39.86 30.22 8.72
CA GLU A 901 -40.20 31.12 7.61
C GLU A 901 -40.98 30.44 6.48
N SER A 902 -40.83 29.12 6.33
CA SER A 902 -41.61 28.32 5.40
C SER A 902 -43.06 28.09 5.88
N GLY A 903 -43.44 28.68 7.02
CA GLY A 903 -44.79 28.60 7.60
C GLY A 903 -45.05 27.28 8.35
N ILE A 904 -43.99 26.59 8.78
CA ILE A 904 -44.08 25.34 9.56
C ILE A 904 -43.87 25.68 11.04
N VAL A 905 -44.79 25.24 11.90
CA VAL A 905 -44.67 25.48 13.35
C VAL A 905 -43.79 24.39 13.98
N VAL A 906 -42.74 24.76 14.70
CA VAL A 906 -41.82 23.79 15.33
C VAL A 906 -41.94 23.84 16.86
N TYR A 907 -42.21 22.69 17.47
CA TYR A 907 -42.22 22.47 18.91
C TYR A 907 -40.95 21.72 19.33
N MET A 908 -39.98 22.43 19.87
CA MET A 908 -38.71 21.88 20.36
C MET A 908 -38.77 21.45 21.83
N ASN A 909 -37.87 20.55 22.23
CA ASN A 909 -37.76 20.04 23.60
C ASN A 909 -39.07 19.46 24.17
N ASP A 910 -39.90 18.89 23.30
CA ASP A 910 -41.24 18.47 23.67
C ASP A 910 -41.58 17.10 23.07
N GLN A 911 -42.58 16.43 23.62
CA GLN A 911 -42.97 15.07 23.24
C GLN A 911 -44.48 14.88 23.36
N VAL A 912 -45.03 13.97 22.56
CA VAL A 912 -46.44 13.55 22.70
C VAL A 912 -46.58 12.80 24.01
N GLN A 913 -47.47 13.25 24.88
CA GLN A 913 -47.82 12.59 26.13
C GLN A 913 -49.02 11.65 25.97
N SER A 914 -50.05 12.13 25.25
CA SER A 914 -51.24 11.34 24.91
C SER A 914 -51.83 11.88 23.60
N VAL A 915 -52.68 11.09 22.93
CA VAL A 915 -53.44 11.54 21.77
C VAL A 915 -54.90 11.20 22.00
N LEU A 916 -55.76 12.22 21.99
CA LEU A 916 -57.21 12.06 22.01
C LEU A 916 -57.74 12.11 20.57
N PHE A 917 -58.85 11.41 20.31
CA PHE A 917 -59.57 11.50 19.04
C PHE A 917 -60.91 12.18 19.30
N ASP A 918 -61.14 13.32 18.64
CA ASP A 918 -62.40 14.04 18.70
C ASP A 918 -63.34 13.50 17.61
N GLU A 919 -64.32 12.69 18.02
CA GLU A 919 -65.31 12.08 17.12
C GLU A 919 -66.18 13.13 16.39
N ALA A 920 -66.37 14.33 16.95
CA ALA A 920 -67.23 15.35 16.35
C ALA A 920 -66.54 16.10 15.19
N THR A 921 -65.22 16.25 15.25
CA THR A 921 -64.42 16.98 14.25
C THR A 921 -63.54 16.06 13.39
N GLU A 922 -63.52 14.76 13.68
CA GLU A 922 -62.59 13.77 13.11
C GLU A 922 -61.11 14.19 13.22
N MET A 923 -60.77 14.92 14.27
CA MET A 923 -59.40 15.41 14.51
C MET A 923 -58.72 14.67 15.66
N LEU A 924 -57.40 14.53 15.53
CA LEU A 924 -56.51 14.10 16.59
C LEU A 924 -56.08 15.32 17.41
N VAL A 925 -56.08 15.17 18.73
CA VAL A 925 -55.63 16.18 19.69
C VAL A 925 -54.46 15.60 20.50
N PRO A 926 -53.23 15.59 19.94
CA PRO A 926 -52.02 15.31 20.69
C PRO A 926 -51.81 16.34 21.81
N GLN A 927 -51.76 15.84 23.04
CA GLN A 927 -51.34 16.61 24.22
C GLN A 927 -49.83 16.48 24.36
N LEU A 928 -49.15 17.61 24.35
CA LEU A 928 -47.70 17.69 24.49
C LEU A 928 -47.30 17.78 25.97
N ARG A 929 -46.08 17.35 26.31
CA ARG A 929 -45.56 17.40 27.68
C ARG A 929 -45.47 18.83 28.23
N SER A 930 -45.34 19.83 27.35
CA SER A 930 -45.43 21.25 27.75
C SER A 930 -46.82 21.70 28.21
N GLY A 931 -47.85 20.86 28.06
CA GLY A 931 -49.25 21.19 28.33
C GLY A 931 -49.97 21.83 27.15
N LYS A 932 -49.32 21.97 25.99
CA LYS A 932 -49.95 22.44 24.74
C LYS A 932 -50.77 21.33 24.10
N GLU A 933 -51.91 21.70 23.53
CA GLU A 933 -52.73 20.83 22.68
C GLU A 933 -52.62 21.31 21.23
N VAL A 934 -52.43 20.39 20.29
CA VAL A 934 -52.38 20.70 18.86
C VAL A 934 -53.51 19.92 18.18
N HIS A 935 -54.37 20.59 17.42
CA HIS A 935 -55.46 19.93 16.69
C HIS A 935 -55.00 19.59 15.28
N VAL A 936 -54.96 18.31 14.91
CA VAL A 936 -54.44 17.86 13.62
C VAL A 936 -55.32 16.79 13.00
N ASN A 937 -55.34 16.72 11.67
CA ASN A 937 -56.02 15.65 10.94
C ASN A 937 -55.17 14.38 10.87
N ALA A 938 -53.85 14.51 10.96
CA ALA A 938 -52.95 13.36 10.97
C ALA A 938 -51.70 13.59 11.83
N ILE A 939 -51.16 12.50 12.38
CA ILE A 939 -49.86 12.46 13.05
C ILE A 939 -48.95 11.51 12.27
N VAL A 940 -47.74 11.95 11.91
CA VAL A 940 -46.73 11.09 11.26
C VAL A 940 -45.53 10.92 12.19
N TYR A 941 -45.28 9.68 12.62
CA TYR A 941 -44.08 9.36 13.41
C TYR A 941 -42.88 9.11 12.49
N ALA A 942 -41.90 10.02 12.55
CA ALA A 942 -40.65 10.02 11.78
C ALA A 942 -39.40 10.02 12.70
N VAL A 943 -39.45 9.25 13.79
CA VAL A 943 -38.43 9.24 14.87
C VAL A 943 -37.26 8.26 14.64
N GLY A 944 -37.04 7.82 13.40
CA GLY A 944 -35.95 6.91 13.01
C GLY A 944 -36.43 5.52 12.61
N THR A 945 -35.50 4.58 12.51
CA THR A 945 -35.74 3.21 12.00
C THR A 945 -35.16 2.14 12.93
N ARG A 946 -35.63 0.91 12.79
CA ARG A 946 -35.11 -0.29 13.48
C ARG A 946 -34.73 -1.38 12.46
N PRO A 947 -33.52 -1.95 12.52
CA PRO A 947 -33.13 -3.08 11.67
C PRO A 947 -34.02 -4.30 11.87
N ASN A 948 -34.35 -4.99 10.78
CA ASN A 948 -35.13 -6.24 10.80
C ASN A 948 -34.17 -7.43 10.91
N ILE A 949 -33.79 -7.82 12.13
CA ILE A 949 -32.73 -8.80 12.41
C ILE A 949 -33.17 -9.95 13.32
N GLU A 950 -34.44 -9.97 13.72
CA GLU A 950 -34.97 -10.90 14.74
C GLU A 950 -34.78 -12.37 14.34
N PHE A 951 -35.11 -12.73 13.09
CA PHE A 951 -34.95 -14.08 12.57
C PHE A 951 -33.46 -14.52 12.50
N ALA A 952 -32.53 -13.58 12.33
CA ALA A 952 -31.10 -13.87 12.33
C ALA A 952 -30.58 -14.13 13.76
N GLN A 953 -31.10 -13.37 14.74
CA GLN A 953 -30.82 -13.59 16.16
C GLN A 953 -31.34 -14.95 16.62
N GLU A 954 -32.58 -15.31 16.25
CA GLU A 954 -33.16 -16.63 16.54
C GLU A 954 -32.37 -17.78 15.88
N ALA A 955 -31.76 -17.54 14.72
CA ALA A 955 -30.85 -18.48 14.06
C ALA A 955 -29.44 -18.56 14.69
N GLY A 956 -29.18 -17.81 15.77
CA GLY A 956 -27.90 -17.78 16.46
C GLY A 956 -26.78 -17.06 15.69
N ILE A 957 -27.12 -16.12 14.81
CA ILE A 957 -26.16 -15.26 14.12
C ILE A 957 -25.82 -14.08 15.04
N GLU A 958 -24.53 -13.83 15.26
CA GLU A 958 -24.07 -12.74 16.13
C GLU A 958 -24.59 -11.38 15.67
N SER A 959 -25.23 -10.67 16.60
CA SER A 959 -25.94 -9.41 16.33
C SER A 959 -25.81 -8.43 17.49
N GLY A 960 -25.71 -7.14 17.17
CA GLY A 960 -25.74 -6.02 18.10
C GLY A 960 -26.89 -5.06 17.77
N ARG A 961 -26.55 -3.85 17.32
CA ARG A 961 -27.52 -2.91 16.71
C ARG A 961 -27.95 -3.38 15.32
N GLY A 962 -27.08 -4.11 14.62
CA GLY A 962 -27.36 -4.84 13.39
C GLY A 962 -26.75 -6.25 13.45
N ILE A 963 -26.71 -6.95 12.33
CA ILE A 963 -26.00 -8.22 12.17
C ILE A 963 -24.50 -7.91 12.05
N ILE A 964 -23.68 -8.47 12.95
CA ILE A 964 -22.25 -8.19 12.97
C ILE A 964 -21.59 -8.86 11.77
N VAL A 965 -20.80 -8.07 11.02
CA VAL A 965 -20.09 -8.54 9.83
C VAL A 965 -18.62 -8.14 9.79
N ASN A 966 -17.81 -8.98 9.14
CA ASN A 966 -16.40 -8.69 8.84
C ASN A 966 -16.25 -7.80 7.57
N ASP A 967 -15.01 -7.57 7.13
CA ASP A 967 -14.71 -6.72 5.96
C ASP A 967 -15.16 -7.34 4.62
N TYR A 968 -15.47 -8.64 4.57
CA TYR A 968 -16.13 -9.31 3.43
C TYR A 968 -17.65 -9.36 3.54
N LEU A 969 -18.21 -8.72 4.57
CA LEU A 969 -19.65 -8.71 4.88
C LEU A 969 -20.20 -10.09 5.28
N GLN A 970 -19.31 -11.01 5.68
CA GLN A 970 -19.67 -12.31 6.26
C GLN A 970 -20.08 -12.14 7.73
N THR A 971 -21.08 -12.90 8.14
CA THR A 971 -21.54 -12.97 9.53
C THR A 971 -20.69 -13.96 10.35
N SER A 972 -21.13 -14.29 11.57
CA SER A 972 -20.58 -15.42 12.36
C SER A 972 -20.68 -16.79 11.67
N ASP A 973 -21.44 -16.88 10.57
CA ASP A 973 -21.50 -18.04 9.69
C ASP A 973 -20.81 -17.73 8.35
N PRO A 974 -19.86 -18.54 7.87
CA PRO A 974 -19.08 -18.24 6.67
C PRO A 974 -19.90 -18.26 5.37
N ASP A 975 -21.09 -18.87 5.38
CA ASP A 975 -21.99 -18.97 4.22
C ASP A 975 -23.19 -18.02 4.30
N ILE A 976 -23.27 -17.19 5.36
CA ILE A 976 -24.31 -16.18 5.54
C ILE A 976 -23.69 -14.79 5.60
N PHE A 977 -24.26 -13.87 4.83
CA PHE A 977 -23.80 -12.50 4.65
C PHE A 977 -24.90 -11.52 5.02
N ALA A 978 -24.54 -10.31 5.42
CA ALA A 978 -25.51 -9.25 5.68
C ALA A 978 -25.06 -7.94 5.02
N ILE A 979 -25.99 -7.26 4.33
CA ILE A 979 -25.75 -6.01 3.60
C ILE A 979 -26.89 -5.01 3.80
N GLY A 980 -26.61 -3.75 3.51
CA GLY A 980 -27.53 -2.64 3.72
C GLY A 980 -27.58 -2.19 5.18
N GLU A 981 -28.72 -1.61 5.57
CA GLU A 981 -28.89 -0.96 6.86
C GLU A 981 -28.82 -1.92 8.06
N ILE A 982 -28.94 -3.22 7.82
CA ILE A 982 -28.85 -4.25 8.86
C ILE A 982 -27.41 -4.66 9.17
N ALA A 983 -26.44 -4.35 8.29
CA ALA A 983 -25.06 -4.75 8.48
C ALA A 983 -24.37 -3.84 9.50
N GLU A 984 -23.88 -4.43 10.59
CA GLU A 984 -23.06 -3.78 11.60
C GLU A 984 -21.58 -4.08 11.31
N HIS A 985 -20.90 -3.13 10.68
CA HIS A 985 -19.49 -3.23 10.33
C HIS A 985 -18.66 -2.37 11.30
N ARG A 986 -17.70 -2.98 12.01
CA ARG A 986 -16.83 -2.30 13.00
C ARG A 986 -17.63 -1.48 14.03
N GLY A 987 -18.75 -2.04 14.52
CA GLY A 987 -19.64 -1.44 15.51
C GLY A 987 -20.55 -0.33 14.98
N LYS A 988 -20.64 -0.15 13.66
CA LYS A 988 -21.45 0.90 13.02
C LYS A 988 -22.46 0.31 12.04
N THR A 989 -23.70 0.77 12.13
CA THR A 989 -24.76 0.56 11.14
C THR A 989 -25.01 1.85 10.38
N LEU A 990 -25.09 1.79 9.05
CA LEU A 990 -25.28 2.97 8.20
C LEU A 990 -26.62 2.90 7.46
N GLY A 991 -27.48 3.89 7.72
CA GLY A 991 -28.81 4.04 7.12
C GLY A 991 -28.82 4.82 5.80
N ILE A 992 -27.81 4.66 4.94
CA ILE A 992 -27.66 5.44 3.69
C ILE A 992 -27.50 4.55 2.46
N THR A 993 -28.09 4.96 1.34
CA THR A 993 -28.09 4.21 0.07
C THR A 993 -26.68 3.96 -0.46
N SER A 994 -25.79 4.94 -0.38
CA SER A 994 -24.41 4.81 -0.86
C SER A 994 -23.61 3.74 -0.10
N ALA A 995 -23.84 3.60 1.21
CA ALA A 995 -23.22 2.55 2.01
C ALA A 995 -23.75 1.16 1.59
N ALA A 996 -25.07 1.04 1.41
CA ALA A 996 -25.70 -0.19 0.94
C ALA A 996 -25.19 -0.61 -0.45
N GLU A 997 -25.02 0.35 -1.37
CA GLU A 997 -24.49 0.08 -2.72
C GLU A 997 -23.03 -0.36 -2.67
N LYS A 998 -22.19 0.31 -1.88
CA LYS A 998 -20.78 -0.06 -1.70
C LYS A 998 -20.64 -1.45 -1.08
N GLN A 999 -21.45 -1.76 -0.06
CA GLN A 999 -21.49 -3.09 0.55
C GLN A 999 -21.87 -4.17 -0.46
N ALA A 1000 -22.93 -3.93 -1.24
CA ALA A 1000 -23.39 -4.85 -2.27
C ALA A 1000 -22.32 -5.11 -3.36
N ASP A 1001 -21.63 -4.07 -3.82
CA ASP A 1001 -20.54 -4.19 -4.79
C ASP A 1001 -19.36 -5.00 -4.27
N VAL A 1002 -19.00 -4.78 -3.01
CA VAL A 1002 -17.94 -5.53 -2.34
C VAL A 1002 -18.29 -7.00 -2.27
N LEU A 1003 -19.50 -7.31 -1.76
CA LEU A 1003 -19.97 -8.69 -1.61
C LEU A 1003 -20.09 -9.41 -2.95
N ALA A 1004 -20.64 -8.76 -3.97
CA ALA A 1004 -20.79 -9.35 -5.29
C ALA A 1004 -19.44 -9.79 -5.88
N ARG A 1005 -18.42 -8.93 -5.80
CA ARG A 1005 -17.06 -9.26 -6.26
C ARG A 1005 -16.38 -10.33 -5.41
N PHE A 1006 -16.55 -10.28 -4.09
CA PHE A 1006 -16.02 -11.29 -3.18
C PHE A 1006 -16.60 -12.68 -3.50
N LEU A 1007 -17.92 -12.79 -3.66
CA LEU A 1007 -18.58 -14.04 -4.04
C LEU A 1007 -18.12 -14.49 -5.43
N TYR A 1008 -17.95 -13.59 -6.40
CA TYR A 1008 -17.43 -13.92 -7.73
C TYR A 1008 -15.99 -14.50 -7.69
N GLY A 1009 -15.20 -14.17 -6.68
CA GLY A 1009 -13.87 -14.72 -6.46
C GLY A 1009 -12.75 -13.70 -6.26
N ASP A 1010 -13.05 -12.40 -6.30
CA ASP A 1010 -12.10 -11.33 -5.95
C ASP A 1010 -11.88 -11.32 -4.43
N ALA A 1011 -10.88 -12.08 -3.99
CA ALA A 1011 -10.46 -12.18 -2.60
C ALA A 1011 -9.97 -10.86 -1.99
N GLN A 1012 -9.76 -9.81 -2.80
CA GLN A 1012 -9.26 -8.51 -2.38
C GLN A 1012 -10.36 -7.45 -2.32
N SER A 1013 -11.61 -7.85 -2.57
CA SER A 1013 -12.78 -6.99 -2.45
C SER A 1013 -13.22 -6.89 -0.99
N GLU A 1014 -12.84 -5.80 -0.32
CA GLU A 1014 -13.11 -5.55 1.11
C GLU A 1014 -13.89 -4.24 1.30
N TYR A 1015 -14.73 -4.22 2.34
CA TYR A 1015 -15.50 -3.07 2.75
C TYR A 1015 -14.77 -2.31 3.86
N ASP A 1016 -14.22 -1.15 3.51
CA ASP A 1016 -13.52 -0.27 4.45
C ASP A 1016 -14.45 0.69 5.24
N GLY A 1017 -15.77 0.51 5.14
CA GLY A 1017 -16.76 1.44 5.65
C GLY A 1017 -17.24 2.46 4.61
N ALA A 1018 -18.22 3.27 4.99
CA ALA A 1018 -18.72 4.38 4.20
C ALA A 1018 -18.87 5.63 5.08
N VAL A 1019 -18.72 6.80 4.47
CA VAL A 1019 -18.82 8.07 5.17
C VAL A 1019 -20.31 8.43 5.33
N PRO A 1020 -20.80 8.72 6.55
CA PRO A 1020 -22.13 9.26 6.74
C PRO A 1020 -22.27 10.57 5.97
N MET A 1021 -23.28 10.68 5.12
CA MET A 1021 -23.56 11.92 4.40
C MET A 1021 -25.06 12.12 4.27
N ASN A 1022 -25.47 13.39 4.30
CA ASN A 1022 -26.86 13.80 4.27
C ASN A 1022 -26.96 15.01 3.34
N ILE A 1023 -27.91 14.96 2.42
CA ILE A 1023 -28.30 16.10 1.60
C ILE A 1023 -29.77 16.31 1.92
N LEU A 1024 -30.11 17.47 2.48
CA LEU A 1024 -31.48 17.81 2.78
C LEU A 1024 -32.09 18.48 1.54
N LYS A 1025 -33.20 17.93 1.04
CA LYS A 1025 -33.89 18.47 -0.13
C LYS A 1025 -34.98 19.45 0.30
N LEU A 1026 -34.64 20.73 0.41
CA LEU A 1026 -35.63 21.78 0.62
C LEU A 1026 -35.55 22.80 -0.51
N SER A 1027 -36.69 23.15 -1.09
CA SER A 1027 -36.79 24.23 -2.07
C SER A 1027 -36.37 25.55 -1.41
N GLY A 1028 -35.20 26.10 -1.78
CA GLY A 1028 -34.71 27.40 -1.28
C GLY A 1028 -33.64 27.34 -0.17
N LEU A 1029 -33.22 26.15 0.29
CA LEU A 1029 -32.08 26.00 1.20
C LEU A 1029 -31.22 24.81 0.78
N ASP A 1030 -30.00 25.10 0.32
CA ASP A 1030 -28.99 24.06 0.14
C ASP A 1030 -28.37 23.73 1.51
N LEU A 1031 -28.57 22.50 1.99
CA LEU A 1031 -27.93 21.99 3.19
C LEU A 1031 -27.37 20.58 2.93
N CYS A 1032 -26.09 20.41 3.21
CA CYS A 1032 -25.47 19.10 3.24
C CYS A 1032 -24.51 18.96 4.42
N SER A 1033 -24.45 17.76 4.98
CA SER A 1033 -23.46 17.39 5.97
C SER A 1033 -22.80 16.07 5.62
N ILE A 1034 -21.53 15.93 5.97
CA ILE A 1034 -20.73 14.76 5.65
C ILE A 1034 -19.69 14.50 6.73
N GLY A 1035 -19.50 13.25 7.12
CA GLY A 1035 -18.58 12.87 8.17
C GLY A 1035 -19.04 13.36 9.55
N LEU A 1036 -18.11 13.90 10.34
CA LEU A 1036 -18.40 14.46 11.66
C LEU A 1036 -19.11 15.83 11.55
N SER A 1037 -20.17 16.03 12.33
CA SER A 1037 -20.82 17.33 12.50
C SER A 1037 -20.19 18.16 13.64
N ASP A 1038 -19.69 17.46 14.67
CA ASP A 1038 -19.11 18.04 15.87
C ASP A 1038 -17.80 17.31 16.22
N ILE A 1039 -16.87 18.04 16.86
CA ILE A 1039 -15.64 17.45 17.40
C ILE A 1039 -16.03 16.59 18.62
N PRO A 1040 -15.60 15.31 18.70
CA PRO A 1040 -15.88 14.45 19.85
C PRO A 1040 -15.37 15.06 21.16
N ALA A 1041 -16.20 15.02 22.21
CA ALA A 1041 -15.83 15.57 23.51
C ALA A 1041 -14.58 14.89 24.09
N ASN A 1042 -13.67 15.68 24.66
CA ASN A 1042 -12.40 15.24 25.25
C ASN A 1042 -11.38 14.61 24.28
N GLU A 1043 -11.61 14.65 22.97
CA GLU A 1043 -10.57 14.30 22.00
C GLU A 1043 -9.68 15.52 21.68
N LYS A 1044 -8.38 15.28 21.58
CA LYS A 1044 -7.37 16.25 21.15
C LYS A 1044 -7.12 16.08 19.65
N ASP A 1045 -6.35 16.99 19.05
CA ASP A 1045 -5.83 16.87 17.68
C ASP A 1045 -6.86 17.02 16.54
N TYR A 1046 -7.96 17.73 16.83
CA TYR A 1046 -8.87 18.24 15.80
C TYR A 1046 -8.67 19.74 15.59
N ASP A 1047 -8.77 20.15 14.34
CA ASP A 1047 -8.89 21.55 13.97
C ASP A 1047 -10.27 21.82 13.36
N GLU A 1048 -10.75 23.04 13.55
CA GLU A 1048 -12.01 23.51 12.98
C GLU A 1048 -11.74 24.74 12.11
N ILE A 1049 -12.31 24.73 10.90
CA ILE A 1049 -12.35 25.89 10.00
C ILE A 1049 -13.80 26.29 9.82
N LEU A 1050 -14.12 27.54 10.18
CA LEU A 1050 -15.46 28.12 10.10
C LEU A 1050 -15.48 29.33 9.18
N PHE A 1051 -16.50 29.38 8.32
CA PHE A 1051 -16.88 30.56 7.55
C PHE A 1051 -18.39 30.77 7.69
N ILE A 1052 -18.82 31.95 8.14
CA ILE A 1052 -20.21 32.21 8.55
C ILE A 1052 -20.65 33.59 8.06
N ASP A 1053 -21.78 33.63 7.35
CA ASP A 1053 -22.58 34.83 7.12
C ASP A 1053 -24.06 34.49 7.39
N LYS A 1054 -24.51 34.80 8.62
CA LYS A 1054 -25.88 34.50 9.05
C LYS A 1054 -26.93 35.26 8.22
N SER A 1055 -26.63 36.48 7.79
CA SER A 1055 -27.57 37.33 7.05
C SER A 1055 -27.89 36.77 5.67
N MET A 1056 -26.91 36.11 5.05
CA MET A 1056 -27.05 35.44 3.76
C MET A 1056 -27.35 33.95 3.88
N ARG A 1057 -27.57 33.42 5.09
CA ARG A 1057 -27.70 31.97 5.39
C ARG A 1057 -26.54 31.14 4.86
N TYR A 1058 -25.34 31.70 4.87
CA TYR A 1058 -24.14 31.00 4.42
C TYR A 1058 -23.39 30.44 5.62
N TYR A 1059 -23.18 29.13 5.66
CA TYR A 1059 -22.41 28.47 6.71
C TYR A 1059 -21.55 27.36 6.13
N LYS A 1060 -20.24 27.42 6.41
CA LYS A 1060 -19.28 26.38 6.05
C LYS A 1060 -18.45 26.02 7.27
N LYS A 1061 -18.50 24.74 7.63
CA LYS A 1061 -17.67 24.13 8.67
C LYS A 1061 -16.85 23.00 8.06
N CYS A 1062 -15.56 22.95 8.38
CA CYS A 1062 -14.69 21.84 8.08
C CYS A 1062 -14.01 21.37 9.37
N ILE A 1063 -14.11 20.07 9.66
CA ILE A 1063 -13.45 19.41 10.79
C ILE A 1063 -12.29 18.60 10.23
N ILE A 1064 -11.08 18.86 10.74
CA ILE A 1064 -9.85 18.24 10.29
C ILE A 1064 -9.25 17.44 11.44
N LYS A 1065 -8.77 16.22 11.16
CA LYS A 1065 -8.01 15.38 12.09
C LYS A 1065 -6.82 14.78 11.36
N ASP A 1066 -5.63 14.84 11.94
CA ASP A 1066 -4.40 14.26 11.35
C ASP A 1066 -4.15 14.70 9.89
N ASP A 1067 -4.33 16.01 9.61
CA ASP A 1067 -4.27 16.60 8.25
C ASP A 1067 -5.28 16.01 7.25
N ARG A 1068 -6.37 15.40 7.69
CA ARG A 1068 -7.45 14.87 6.84
C ARG A 1068 -8.76 15.57 7.14
N LEU A 1069 -9.52 15.92 6.11
CA LEU A 1069 -10.91 16.37 6.30
C LEU A 1069 -11.73 15.16 6.77
N VAL A 1070 -12.34 15.26 7.96
CA VAL A 1070 -13.14 14.18 8.56
C VAL A 1070 -14.60 14.57 8.76
N GLY A 1071 -14.94 15.84 8.55
CA GLY A 1071 -16.29 16.35 8.66
C GLY A 1071 -16.47 17.66 7.91
N ALA A 1072 -17.64 17.87 7.32
CA ALA A 1072 -18.02 19.17 6.79
C ALA A 1072 -19.54 19.40 6.86
N ILE A 1073 -19.93 20.67 7.04
CA ILE A 1073 -21.32 21.15 6.94
C ILE A 1073 -21.30 22.34 5.98
N LEU A 1074 -22.19 22.32 4.99
CA LEU A 1074 -22.37 23.41 4.02
C LEU A 1074 -23.85 23.81 4.00
N ILE A 1075 -24.12 25.10 4.18
CA ILE A 1075 -25.43 25.74 4.08
C ILE A 1075 -25.34 26.96 3.16
N GLY A 1076 -26.31 27.12 2.28
CA GLY A 1076 -26.44 28.26 1.36
C GLY A 1076 -25.64 28.11 0.07
N ASP A 1077 -24.52 27.37 0.10
CA ASP A 1077 -23.77 26.94 -1.08
C ASP A 1077 -23.19 25.53 -0.88
N LYS A 1078 -23.53 24.61 -1.80
CA LYS A 1078 -23.05 23.22 -1.79
C LYS A 1078 -22.04 22.92 -2.90
N SER A 1079 -21.51 23.93 -3.59
CA SER A 1079 -20.60 23.77 -4.74
C SER A 1079 -19.36 22.93 -4.43
N GLU A 1080 -18.84 22.99 -3.20
CA GLU A 1080 -17.66 22.23 -2.73
C GLU A 1080 -18.01 20.82 -2.20
N PHE A 1081 -19.29 20.44 -2.12
CA PHE A 1081 -19.71 19.17 -1.51
C PHE A 1081 -19.06 17.95 -2.16
N ALA A 1082 -18.97 17.92 -3.49
CA ALA A 1082 -18.36 16.80 -4.21
C ALA A 1082 -16.86 16.66 -3.90
N GLU A 1083 -16.13 17.77 -3.79
CA GLU A 1083 -14.72 17.75 -3.40
C GLU A 1083 -14.56 17.27 -1.96
N PHE A 1084 -15.35 17.82 -1.03
CA PHE A 1084 -15.27 17.44 0.39
C PHE A 1084 -15.65 15.99 0.60
N LYS A 1085 -16.67 15.51 -0.12
CA LYS A 1085 -17.01 14.10 -0.17
C LYS A 1085 -15.83 13.24 -0.61
N SER A 1086 -15.18 13.59 -1.72
CA SER A 1086 -14.00 12.85 -2.19
C SER A 1086 -12.86 12.87 -1.16
N LEU A 1087 -12.58 14.02 -0.53
CA LEU A 1087 -11.52 14.14 0.48
C LEU A 1087 -11.80 13.27 1.71
N ILE A 1088 -13.03 13.28 2.22
CA ILE A 1088 -13.44 12.53 3.41
C ILE A 1088 -13.55 11.03 3.10
N GLU A 1089 -14.17 10.64 1.99
CA GLU A 1089 -14.31 9.22 1.58
C GLU A 1089 -12.97 8.54 1.34
N ASN A 1090 -12.04 9.24 0.68
CA ASN A 1090 -10.70 8.73 0.44
C ASN A 1090 -9.78 8.92 1.65
N GLY A 1091 -10.19 9.68 2.67
CA GLY A 1091 -9.36 10.09 3.81
C GLY A 1091 -8.03 10.69 3.35
N THR A 1092 -8.04 11.47 2.27
CA THR A 1092 -6.82 11.98 1.64
C THR A 1092 -6.24 13.08 2.52
N GLU A 1093 -4.94 13.02 2.78
CA GLU A 1093 -4.24 14.09 3.49
C GLU A 1093 -4.37 15.42 2.72
N LEU A 1094 -4.53 16.54 3.42
CA LEU A 1094 -4.84 17.87 2.85
C LEU A 1094 -3.56 18.58 2.41
N SER A 1095 -2.52 18.58 3.24
CA SER A 1095 -1.28 19.36 3.05
C SER A 1095 -1.59 20.80 2.61
N GLU A 1096 -1.06 21.25 1.47
CA GLU A 1096 -1.31 22.59 0.92
C GLU A 1096 -2.80 22.92 0.67
N ARG A 1097 -3.65 21.91 0.44
CA ARG A 1097 -5.10 22.11 0.24
C ARG A 1097 -5.80 22.62 1.48
N ARG A 1098 -5.21 22.45 2.66
CA ARG A 1098 -5.77 22.98 3.91
C ARG A 1098 -6.05 24.48 3.82
N MET A 1099 -5.17 25.25 3.17
CA MET A 1099 -5.35 26.69 2.98
C MET A 1099 -6.46 27.04 1.98
N GLN A 1100 -6.80 26.12 1.08
CA GLN A 1100 -7.88 26.30 0.11
C GLN A 1100 -9.26 26.14 0.77
N LEU A 1101 -9.38 25.36 1.85
CA LEU A 1101 -10.64 25.22 2.60
C LEU A 1101 -11.19 26.56 3.13
N LEU A 1102 -10.32 27.57 3.35
CA LEU A 1102 -10.71 28.91 3.80
C LEU A 1102 -11.18 29.85 2.66
N ARG A 1103 -10.92 29.49 1.40
CA ARG A 1103 -11.24 30.35 0.25
C ARG A 1103 -12.36 29.69 -0.55
N SER A 1104 -13.45 30.39 -0.82
CA SER A 1104 -14.41 29.98 -1.86
C SER A 1104 -13.73 30.15 -3.22
N GLY A 1105 -13.00 29.12 -3.64
CA GLY A 1105 -12.24 29.09 -4.89
C GLY A 1105 -13.04 28.48 -6.03
N LYS A 1106 -12.68 28.85 -7.27
CA LYS A 1106 -13.14 28.18 -8.50
C LYS A 1106 -13.09 26.66 -8.35
N ALA A 1107 -14.15 25.97 -8.77
CA ALA A 1107 -14.22 24.52 -8.79
C ALA A 1107 -12.95 23.91 -9.41
N VAL A 1108 -12.29 23.03 -8.66
CA VAL A 1108 -11.18 22.22 -9.17
C VAL A 1108 -11.74 21.29 -10.24
N GLU A 1109 -11.09 21.23 -11.41
CA GLU A 1109 -11.51 20.29 -12.45
C GLU A 1109 -11.48 18.85 -11.91
N PRO A 1110 -12.56 18.07 -12.12
CA PRO A 1110 -12.60 16.69 -11.66
C PRO A 1110 -11.54 15.84 -12.38
N VAL A 1111 -11.04 14.82 -11.69
CA VAL A 1111 -10.17 13.79 -12.29
C VAL A 1111 -10.98 13.03 -13.34
N LEU A 1112 -10.60 13.17 -14.61
CA LEU A 1112 -11.24 12.45 -15.72
C LEU A 1112 -10.43 11.20 -16.07
N GLY A 1113 -11.08 10.04 -16.09
CA GLY A 1113 -10.45 8.76 -16.41
C GLY A 1113 -9.47 8.26 -15.33
N LYS A 1114 -8.55 7.36 -15.72
CA LYS A 1114 -7.55 6.78 -14.81
C LYS A 1114 -6.66 7.87 -14.23
N LEU A 1115 -6.44 7.86 -12.92
CA LEU A 1115 -5.51 8.78 -12.28
C LEU A 1115 -4.08 8.57 -12.80
N VAL A 1116 -3.44 9.64 -13.30
CA VAL A 1116 -2.04 9.62 -13.78
C VAL A 1116 -1.13 10.28 -12.73
N CYS A 1117 -1.53 11.44 -12.18
CA CYS A 1117 -0.77 12.18 -11.18
C CYS A 1117 -1.48 12.21 -9.81
N SER A 1118 -0.93 11.49 -8.81
CA SER A 1118 -1.48 11.50 -7.44
C SER A 1118 -1.19 12.79 -6.67
N CYS A 1119 -0.12 13.50 -6.99
CA CYS A 1119 0.26 14.73 -6.29
C CYS A 1119 -0.71 15.87 -6.56
N ASN A 1120 -1.08 16.04 -7.84
CA ASN A 1120 -1.94 17.14 -8.30
C ASN A 1120 -3.33 16.67 -8.69
N GLN A 1121 -3.64 15.37 -8.49
CA GLN A 1121 -4.93 14.76 -8.81
C GLN A 1121 -5.34 15.02 -10.26
N VAL A 1122 -4.55 14.51 -11.21
CA VAL A 1122 -4.81 14.67 -12.65
C VAL A 1122 -5.01 13.30 -13.29
N GLY A 1123 -6.11 13.13 -14.01
CA GLY A 1123 -6.47 11.91 -14.72
C GLY A 1123 -6.06 11.91 -16.20
N ALA A 1124 -6.09 10.72 -16.80
CA ALA A 1124 -5.75 10.51 -18.20
C ALA A 1124 -6.65 11.31 -19.14
N GLY A 1125 -7.95 11.38 -18.84
CA GLY A 1125 -8.92 12.16 -19.61
C GLY A 1125 -8.66 13.66 -19.57
N ASN A 1126 -8.12 14.19 -18.45
CA ASN A 1126 -7.69 15.59 -18.37
C ASN A 1126 -6.53 15.85 -19.34
N LEU A 1127 -5.54 14.95 -19.36
CA LEU A 1127 -4.38 15.04 -20.25
C LEU A 1127 -4.77 14.87 -21.72
N GLU A 1128 -5.62 13.90 -22.04
CA GLU A 1128 -6.13 13.66 -23.38
C GLU A 1128 -6.95 14.83 -23.93
N ALA A 1129 -7.72 15.51 -23.07
CA ALA A 1129 -8.43 16.73 -23.45
C ALA A 1129 -7.45 17.85 -23.85
N LEU A 1130 -6.38 18.05 -23.08
CA LEU A 1130 -5.34 19.04 -23.40
C LEU A 1130 -4.54 18.68 -24.66
N ILE A 1131 -4.24 17.40 -24.87
CA ILE A 1131 -3.58 16.91 -26.09
C ILE A 1131 -4.47 17.18 -27.31
N ARG A 1132 -5.76 16.82 -27.24
CA ARG A 1132 -6.75 17.14 -28.29
C ARG A 1132 -6.91 18.65 -28.50
N GLY A 1133 -6.74 19.44 -27.45
CA GLY A 1133 -6.71 20.90 -27.48
C GLY A 1133 -5.45 21.52 -28.10
N GLY A 1134 -4.54 20.72 -28.67
CA GLY A 1134 -3.36 21.19 -29.40
C GLY A 1134 -2.06 21.17 -28.59
N CYS A 1135 -2.04 20.58 -27.39
CA CYS A 1135 -0.81 20.45 -26.61
C CYS A 1135 0.10 19.33 -27.16
N THR A 1136 1.26 19.69 -27.74
CA THR A 1136 2.13 18.74 -28.46
C THR A 1136 3.47 18.45 -27.79
N SER A 1137 3.75 19.09 -26.65
CA SER A 1137 5.01 18.94 -25.89
C SER A 1137 4.75 18.49 -24.45
N LEU A 1138 5.65 17.66 -23.90
CA LEU A 1138 5.55 17.18 -22.52
C LEU A 1138 5.58 18.35 -21.51
N GLY A 1139 6.42 19.35 -21.78
CA GLY A 1139 6.58 20.51 -20.91
C GLY A 1139 5.31 21.34 -20.82
N ASP A 1140 4.67 21.62 -21.95
CA ASP A 1140 3.43 22.41 -21.99
C ASP A 1140 2.27 21.62 -21.38
N LEU A 1141 2.22 20.31 -21.62
CA LEU A 1141 1.19 19.44 -21.05
C LEU A 1141 1.31 19.39 -19.52
N CYS A 1142 2.52 19.27 -18.98
CA CYS A 1142 2.76 19.34 -17.54
C CYS A 1142 2.40 20.71 -16.96
N LYS A 1143 2.73 21.80 -17.67
CA LYS A 1143 2.42 23.18 -17.23
C LYS A 1143 0.92 23.45 -17.16
N GLN A 1144 0.16 23.05 -18.18
CA GLN A 1144 -1.28 23.32 -18.25
C GLN A 1144 -2.09 22.40 -17.33
N SER A 1145 -1.74 21.12 -17.26
CA SER A 1145 -2.44 20.16 -16.40
C SER A 1145 -2.02 20.22 -14.93
N GLY A 1146 -0.83 20.77 -14.64
CA GLY A 1146 -0.15 20.60 -13.36
C GLY A 1146 0.46 19.21 -13.15
N ALA A 1147 0.10 18.19 -13.94
CA ALA A 1147 0.67 16.85 -13.81
C ALA A 1147 2.18 16.87 -14.06
N GLY A 1148 2.93 16.10 -13.28
CA GLY A 1148 4.40 16.05 -13.40
C GLY A 1148 5.16 17.24 -12.80
N LEU A 1149 4.49 18.30 -12.35
CA LEU A 1149 5.15 19.45 -11.70
C LEU A 1149 5.44 19.25 -10.20
N GLY A 1150 4.74 18.31 -9.54
CA GLY A 1150 5.02 17.90 -8.16
C GLY A 1150 6.22 16.96 -8.09
N CYS A 1151 6.01 15.68 -7.78
CA CYS A 1151 7.10 14.70 -7.71
C CYS A 1151 7.69 14.28 -9.07
N GLY A 1152 7.05 14.63 -10.18
CA GLY A 1152 7.45 14.18 -11.53
C GLY A 1152 7.34 12.68 -11.81
N SER A 1153 6.89 11.83 -10.87
CA SER A 1153 6.88 10.36 -11.03
C SER A 1153 5.90 9.87 -12.11
N CYS A 1154 4.96 10.72 -12.54
CA CYS A 1154 4.02 10.46 -13.62
C CYS A 1154 4.52 10.92 -15.00
N LYS A 1155 5.62 11.68 -15.07
CA LYS A 1155 6.15 12.20 -16.36
C LYS A 1155 6.41 11.12 -17.42
N PRO A 1156 6.90 9.89 -17.11
CA PRO A 1156 7.07 8.86 -18.14
C PRO A 1156 5.76 8.42 -18.75
N GLU A 1157 4.72 8.28 -17.92
CA GLU A 1157 3.37 7.91 -18.36
C GLU A 1157 2.77 9.03 -19.23
N ILE A 1158 2.92 10.29 -18.80
CA ILE A 1158 2.49 11.46 -19.59
C ILE A 1158 3.24 11.52 -20.95
N ALA A 1159 4.54 11.25 -20.97
CA ALA A 1159 5.34 11.23 -22.19
C ALA A 1159 4.89 10.10 -23.14
N GLN A 1160 4.56 8.93 -22.60
CA GLN A 1160 4.05 7.80 -23.37
C GLN A 1160 2.67 8.10 -23.98
N MET A 1161 1.78 8.75 -23.21
CA MET A 1161 0.46 9.18 -23.71
C MET A 1161 0.62 10.16 -24.88
N LEU A 1162 1.51 11.14 -24.76
CA LEU A 1162 1.79 12.11 -25.82
C LEU A 1162 2.35 11.45 -27.09
N LYS A 1163 3.25 10.46 -26.94
CA LYS A 1163 3.78 9.69 -28.08
C LYS A 1163 2.69 8.88 -28.78
N THR A 1164 1.84 8.21 -28.00
CA THR A 1164 0.75 7.37 -28.54
C THR A 1164 -0.26 8.21 -29.32
N ALA A 1165 -0.61 9.40 -28.81
CA ALA A 1165 -1.48 10.34 -29.52
C ALA A 1165 -0.88 10.83 -30.85
N LYS A 1166 0.44 11.05 -30.92
CA LYS A 1166 1.14 11.45 -32.18
C LYS A 1166 1.19 10.36 -33.24
N VAL A 1167 1.09 9.09 -32.84
CA VAL A 1167 1.06 7.94 -33.77
C VAL A 1167 -0.36 7.68 -34.29
N SER A 1168 -1.38 8.18 -33.57
CA SER A 1168 -2.80 7.98 -33.88
C SER A 1168 -3.42 9.13 -34.68
N ALA A 1169 -2.67 10.23 -34.87
CA ALA A 1169 -3.02 11.41 -35.67
C ALA A 1169 -2.17 11.43 -36.94
#